data_AF-A0A328DHQ8-F1
#
_entry.id   AF-A0A328DHQ8-F1
#
_cell.length_a   1.000
_cell.length_b   1.000
_cell.length_c   1.000
_cell.angle_alpha   90.00
_cell.angle_beta   90.00
_cell.angle_gamma   90.00
#
_symmetry.space_group_name_H-M   'P 1'
#
loop_
_entity.id
_entity.type
_entity.pdbx_description
1 polymer ?
#
loop_
_entity_poly.entity_id
_entity_poly.type
_entity_poly.pdbx_seq_one_letter_code
_entity_poly.pdbx_strand_id
1 'polypeptide(L)'
;MRLSVLSSRILRLNPQRVLRHPFYPYLRRSSAASSSGGGGGGSDSATANCSSEMASASLKPAVAGNPKLLPRELNEVVGIARKCWIKFKKEAAFAIFTPFIVSLASGNLKLETFRHCVAQDAHFLKPFAQAFEVAEDCAEDDDAKIGINELKKVTLNKLKMHDSFAEEWGIDPVKDATLNPATTKCIDFLLATASGKIEGAKASGKLVTPFEKTKLSAYTLGAMTPCMSLYAYIGKELQIFIDGESNHPYKKWIESYSSDSFQAFALQTEELLDKLSVSLTGEELDVIEKLYYQGIKREIDFFLAQPLEQKCVVPLYGEPNDLEKRHLMIFSDFDLTCTTIDSSAILAEIAIVTAPKSDQSQTANQIARMTSADLRNTWGVLSKNYTEDYEQCIESMLVSEKAEKFNYEALRKALEKLSEFEKVENQRVIDSGVLKGLNLEDIKRAGERLMLQDGCINFFQTLLLRKKNLNADVHVLSYCWCGDLIRSTFSSGGLSDQMKVHANEFKYEESLCTGEIVKKMESPIDKVQAFSEILQQSCSGDGDERRKKKRLTVYIGDSVGDLLCLLEADVGIVVGSSSSLRRVGNHFGVKFVPLFPGVVEKQKAYPAEGGGDPWKGLSGVLYTASGWSEIHAFLIGS
;
A
#
# COMPACT_ATOMS: atom_id res chain seq x y z
N MET A 1 -23.18 -3.64 -1.31
CA MET A 1 -22.01 -4.04 -0.46
C MET A 1 -21.34 -2.86 0.30
N ARG A 2 -21.93 -1.66 0.33
CA ARG A 2 -21.34 -0.45 0.97
C ARG A 2 -21.69 -0.26 2.47
N LEU A 3 -22.70 -0.95 3.01
CA LEU A 3 -23.14 -0.76 4.41
C LEU A 3 -23.22 -2.06 5.24
N SER A 4 -23.12 -3.25 4.64
CA SER A 4 -23.38 -4.52 5.36
C SER A 4 -22.24 -4.99 6.27
N VAL A 5 -21.02 -4.48 6.12
CA VAL A 5 -19.87 -4.88 6.98
C VAL A 5 -19.78 -4.03 8.26
N LEU A 6 -20.45 -2.86 8.33
CA LEU A 6 -20.34 -1.93 9.46
C LEU A 6 -21.44 -2.09 10.51
N SER A 7 -22.62 -2.62 10.16
CA SER A 7 -23.73 -2.76 11.10
C SER A 7 -23.42 -3.68 12.30
N SER A 8 -22.48 -4.61 12.17
CA SER A 8 -22.12 -5.55 13.26
C SER A 8 -20.93 -5.08 14.12
N ARG A 9 -20.11 -4.14 13.64
CA ARG A 9 -18.95 -3.61 14.40
C ARG A 9 -19.23 -2.29 15.12
N ILE A 10 -20.19 -1.48 14.66
CA ILE A 10 -20.55 -0.20 15.30
C ILE A 10 -21.29 -0.41 16.64
N LEU A 11 -21.93 -1.56 16.86
CA LEU A 11 -22.68 -1.86 18.09
C LEU A 11 -21.80 -2.22 19.32
N ARG A 12 -20.47 -2.08 19.25
CA ARG A 12 -19.55 -2.32 20.39
C ARG A 12 -18.46 -1.26 20.57
N LEU A 13 -18.77 0.01 20.31
CA LEU A 13 -17.90 1.12 20.72
C LEU A 13 -18.55 1.90 21.86
N ASN A 14 -17.99 1.71 23.06
CA ASN A 14 -18.38 2.35 24.29
C ASN A 14 -17.82 3.80 24.29
N PRO A 15 -18.64 4.87 24.43
CA PRO A 15 -18.27 6.24 24.06
C PRO A 15 -17.42 7.01 25.09
N GLN A 16 -16.50 6.35 25.81
CA GLN A 16 -15.68 7.01 26.86
C GLN A 16 -14.16 6.79 26.80
N ARG A 17 -13.57 6.55 25.63
CA ARG A 17 -12.10 6.58 25.49
C ARG A 17 -11.62 7.28 24.22
N VAL A 18 -11.82 8.59 24.16
CA VAL A 18 -10.99 9.49 23.35
C VAL A 18 -10.61 10.63 24.29
N LEU A 19 -9.44 10.54 24.91
CA LEU A 19 -8.62 11.59 25.52
C LEU A 19 -7.61 10.95 26.49
N ARG A 20 -6.32 11.26 26.29
CA ARG A 20 -5.14 11.06 27.17
C ARG A 20 -4.23 9.83 26.92
N HIS A 21 -3.08 10.10 26.28
CA HIS A 21 -1.75 9.70 26.78
C HIS A 21 -1.22 10.85 27.69
N PRO A 22 -0.35 10.64 28.71
CA PRO A 22 0.98 10.01 28.58
C PRO A 22 1.51 9.16 29.79
N PHE A 23 2.58 8.37 29.53
CA PHE A 23 3.63 7.75 30.40
C PHE A 23 3.33 6.92 31.69
N TYR A 24 4.03 5.77 31.79
CA TYR A 24 4.18 4.81 32.91
C TYR A 24 4.96 5.39 34.13
N PRO A 25 4.84 4.87 35.39
CA PRO A 25 5.69 3.77 35.87
C PRO A 25 5.11 2.81 36.97
N TYR A 26 5.86 1.72 37.21
CA TYR A 26 5.74 0.59 38.17
C TYR A 26 5.20 0.86 39.59
N LEU A 27 4.50 -0.14 40.20
CA LEU A 27 4.80 -0.72 41.54
C LEU A 27 3.91 -1.94 41.93
N ARG A 28 4.58 -3.09 42.06
CA ARG A 28 4.53 -4.16 43.10
C ARG A 28 3.37 -4.27 44.11
N ARG A 29 2.95 -5.55 44.29
CA ARG A 29 2.59 -6.36 45.50
C ARG A 29 1.25 -7.08 45.28
N SER A 30 0.92 -8.22 45.87
CA SER A 30 1.59 -9.40 46.45
C SER A 30 0.46 -10.26 47.05
N SER A 31 0.71 -11.56 47.23
CA SER A 31 -0.01 -12.51 48.12
C SER A 31 -1.40 -12.98 47.64
N ALA A 32 -1.84 -14.23 47.84
CA ALA A 32 -1.36 -15.37 48.63
C ALA A 32 -1.87 -16.68 47.97
N ALA A 33 -1.11 -17.77 47.99
CA ALA A 33 -1.28 -18.98 48.83
C ALA A 33 -2.56 -19.78 48.51
N SER A 34 -2.57 -21.12 48.39
CA SER A 34 -1.83 -22.14 49.13
C SER A 34 -2.03 -23.54 48.50
N SER A 35 -0.98 -24.39 48.61
CA SER A 35 -0.97 -25.83 49.01
C SER A 35 -1.87 -26.84 48.26
N SER A 36 -1.48 -28.09 47.95
CA SER A 36 -0.56 -29.02 48.62
C SER A 36 -0.40 -30.32 47.80
N GLY A 37 0.80 -30.92 47.89
CA GLY A 37 1.05 -32.38 47.96
C GLY A 37 0.96 -33.16 46.64
N GLY A 38 1.86 -34.09 46.31
CA GLY A 38 2.99 -34.69 47.02
C GLY A 38 3.30 -36.07 46.41
N GLY A 39 4.57 -36.50 46.50
CA GLY A 39 5.05 -37.87 46.20
C GLY A 39 5.32 -38.12 44.72
N GLY A 40 6.56 -38.35 44.26
CA GLY A 40 7.42 -39.50 44.57
C GLY A 40 7.14 -40.62 43.54
N GLY A 41 8.06 -41.29 42.87
CA GLY A 41 9.52 -41.31 42.79
C GLY A 41 9.92 -42.37 41.74
N GLY A 42 11.23 -42.55 41.53
CA GLY A 42 11.84 -43.67 40.78
C GLY A 42 12.07 -43.39 39.29
N SER A 43 13.32 -43.30 38.82
CA SER A 43 14.25 -44.41 38.48
C SER A 43 13.73 -45.21 37.26
N ASP A 44 14.43 -45.44 36.17
CA ASP A 44 15.87 -45.48 35.92
C ASP A 44 16.15 -45.31 34.41
N SER A 45 17.43 -45.06 34.15
CA SER A 45 18.15 -45.13 32.89
C SER A 45 17.86 -46.35 32.01
N ALA A 46 17.96 -46.17 30.70
CA ALA A 46 18.89 -46.96 29.88
C ALA A 46 19.02 -46.40 28.45
N THR A 47 20.24 -45.96 28.17
CA THR A 47 20.85 -45.66 26.87
C THR A 47 21.11 -46.92 26.04
N ALA A 48 20.93 -46.86 24.72
CA ALA A 48 21.81 -47.45 23.68
C ALA A 48 21.20 -47.14 22.29
N ASN A 49 21.77 -46.22 21.51
CA ASN A 49 22.91 -46.37 20.59
C ASN A 49 22.61 -47.05 19.23
N CYS A 50 22.82 -46.21 18.20
CA CYS A 50 23.53 -46.46 16.95
C CYS A 50 22.84 -47.09 15.73
N SER A 51 22.96 -46.32 14.63
CA SER A 51 23.29 -46.70 13.24
C SER A 51 22.27 -47.53 12.45
N SER A 52 22.14 -47.45 11.13
CA SER A 52 22.48 -46.52 10.05
C SER A 52 21.86 -47.12 8.79
N GLU A 53 21.66 -46.30 7.75
CA GLU A 53 21.51 -46.67 6.33
C GLU A 53 20.15 -47.16 5.76
N MET A 54 19.66 -46.32 4.84
CA MET A 54 19.13 -46.59 3.50
C MET A 54 18.16 -47.76 3.28
N ALA A 55 16.94 -47.43 2.87
CA ALA A 55 16.38 -47.97 1.62
C ALA A 55 15.14 -47.17 1.16
N SER A 56 15.19 -46.79 -0.11
CA SER A 56 14.06 -46.35 -0.93
C SER A 56 12.91 -47.36 -0.94
N ALA A 57 11.68 -46.90 -0.72
CA ALA A 57 10.49 -47.64 -1.17
C ALA A 57 9.39 -46.67 -1.57
N SER A 58 9.08 -46.66 -2.87
CA SER A 58 7.88 -46.06 -3.44
C SER A 58 6.62 -46.74 -2.90
N LEU A 59 5.63 -45.95 -2.47
CA LEU A 59 4.26 -46.43 -2.22
C LEU A 59 3.24 -45.51 -2.92
N LYS A 60 2.32 -46.18 -3.61
CA LYS A 60 1.23 -45.67 -4.47
C LYS A 60 0.11 -44.93 -3.68
N PRO A 61 -0.77 -44.18 -4.36
CA PRO A 61 -1.53 -43.08 -3.76
C PRO A 61 -2.75 -43.55 -2.97
N ALA A 62 -2.99 -42.91 -1.82
CA ALA A 62 -4.17 -43.11 -1.00
C ALA A 62 -5.27 -42.08 -1.31
N VAL A 63 -6.50 -42.56 -1.24
CA VAL A 63 -7.78 -41.97 -1.66
C VAL A 63 -8.15 -40.70 -0.90
N ALA A 64 -8.81 -39.79 -1.62
CA ALA A 64 -9.32 -38.50 -1.17
C ALA A 64 -10.20 -38.59 0.09
N GLY A 65 -9.82 -37.86 1.14
CA GLY A 65 -10.61 -37.57 2.33
C GLY A 65 -10.71 -36.06 2.54
N ASN A 66 -11.92 -35.59 2.86
CA ASN A 66 -12.33 -34.20 3.05
C ASN A 66 -11.29 -33.25 3.67
N PRO A 67 -11.23 -31.97 3.23
CA PRO A 67 -10.33 -30.98 3.81
C PRO A 67 -10.73 -30.72 5.27
N LYS A 68 -9.91 -31.23 6.20
CA LYS A 68 -9.97 -30.80 7.60
C LYS A 68 -9.64 -29.32 7.63
N LEU A 69 -10.59 -28.52 8.14
CA LEU A 69 -10.37 -27.12 8.49
C LEU A 69 -9.06 -27.00 9.27
N LEU A 70 -8.19 -26.13 8.78
CA LEU A 70 -7.00 -25.66 9.48
C LEU A 70 -7.39 -25.14 10.87
N PRO A 71 -6.76 -25.60 11.96
CA PRO A 71 -7.01 -25.06 13.29
C PRO A 71 -6.64 -23.58 13.34
N ARG A 72 -7.53 -22.81 13.99
CA ARG A 72 -7.40 -21.38 14.35
C ARG A 72 -5.97 -20.98 14.71
N GLU A 73 -5.55 -19.87 14.12
CA GLU A 73 -4.37 -19.06 14.46
C GLU A 73 -4.06 -19.12 15.97
N LEU A 74 -2.99 -19.83 16.33
CA LEU A 74 -2.27 -19.49 17.55
C LEU A 74 -1.77 -18.06 17.36
N ASN A 75 -1.93 -17.23 18.38
CA ASN A 75 -1.27 -15.92 18.46
C ASN A 75 0.25 -16.14 18.40
N GLU A 76 0.82 -16.25 17.20
CA GLU A 76 2.25 -16.19 16.98
C GLU A 76 2.71 -14.82 17.47
N VAL A 77 3.65 -14.82 18.41
CA VAL A 77 4.38 -13.61 18.77
C VAL A 77 5.20 -13.24 17.53
N VAL A 78 4.66 -12.36 16.70
CA VAL A 78 5.33 -11.89 15.49
C VAL A 78 6.65 -11.22 15.89
N GLY A 79 7.77 -11.75 15.39
CA GLY A 79 9.11 -11.22 15.64
C GLY A 79 9.30 -9.80 15.09
N ILE A 80 10.39 -9.13 15.52
CA ILE A 80 10.69 -7.76 15.12
C ILE A 80 10.96 -7.66 13.61
N ALA A 81 11.63 -8.64 13.02
CA ALA A 81 11.92 -8.68 11.59
C ALA A 81 10.63 -8.68 10.77
N ARG A 82 9.71 -9.60 11.12
CA ARG A 82 8.41 -9.68 10.45
C ARG A 82 7.54 -8.45 10.70
N LYS A 83 7.59 -7.85 11.90
CA LYS A 83 6.92 -6.56 12.20
C LYS A 83 7.46 -5.44 11.33
N CYS A 84 8.78 -5.32 11.21
CA CYS A 84 9.43 -4.32 10.36
C CYS A 84 9.05 -4.54 8.89
N TRP A 85 9.13 -5.78 8.40
CA TRP A 85 8.69 -6.10 7.04
C TRP A 85 7.23 -5.71 6.81
N ILE A 86 6.29 -6.10 7.68
CA ILE A 86 4.87 -5.71 7.52
C ILE A 86 4.70 -4.18 7.52
N LYS A 87 5.42 -3.48 8.40
CA LYS A 87 5.36 -2.01 8.53
C LYS A 87 5.89 -1.30 7.27
N PHE A 88 6.99 -1.79 6.71
CA PHE A 88 7.69 -1.15 5.60
C PHE A 88 7.52 -1.86 4.25
N LYS A 89 6.73 -2.93 4.16
CA LYS A 89 6.43 -3.63 2.90
C LYS A 89 5.90 -2.68 1.84
N LYS A 90 5.18 -1.65 2.24
CA LYS A 90 4.65 -0.61 1.35
C LYS A 90 5.76 0.19 0.66
N GLU A 91 6.94 0.28 1.27
CA GLU A 91 8.12 0.88 0.66
C GLU A 91 8.69 0.02 -0.47
N ALA A 92 8.52 -1.31 -0.39
CA ALA A 92 8.93 -2.21 -1.46
C ALA A 92 8.18 -1.94 -2.78
N ALA A 93 7.00 -1.29 -2.73
CA ALA A 93 6.33 -0.79 -3.93
C ALA A 93 7.22 0.21 -4.69
N PHE A 94 7.91 1.11 -4.00
CA PHE A 94 8.83 2.06 -4.64
C PHE A 94 10.03 1.38 -5.28
N ALA A 95 10.45 0.20 -4.79
CA ALA A 95 11.49 -0.60 -5.42
C ALA A 95 11.02 -1.24 -6.73
N ILE A 96 9.88 -1.94 -6.72
CA ILE A 96 9.39 -2.65 -7.92
C ILE A 96 8.94 -1.70 -9.03
N PHE A 97 8.47 -0.49 -8.69
CA PHE A 97 8.12 0.55 -9.65
C PHE A 97 9.31 1.43 -10.06
N THR A 98 10.54 1.11 -9.64
CA THR A 98 11.70 1.79 -10.21
C THR A 98 11.77 1.54 -11.72
N PRO A 99 12.19 2.54 -12.51
CA PRO A 99 12.36 2.36 -13.95
C PRO A 99 13.30 1.20 -14.32
N PHE A 100 14.32 0.93 -13.48
CA PHE A 100 15.21 -0.22 -13.61
C PHE A 100 14.46 -1.55 -13.48
N ILE A 101 13.73 -1.78 -12.38
CA ILE A 101 13.04 -3.04 -12.13
C ILE A 101 11.92 -3.27 -13.16
N VAL A 102 11.14 -2.24 -13.51
CA VAL A 102 10.10 -2.37 -14.55
C VAL A 102 10.71 -2.73 -15.91
N SER A 103 11.83 -2.11 -16.29
CA SER A 103 12.53 -2.45 -17.54
C SER A 103 13.11 -3.87 -17.50
N LEU A 104 13.67 -4.28 -16.36
CA LEU A 104 14.23 -5.62 -16.14
C LEU A 104 13.12 -6.68 -16.27
N ALA A 105 12.00 -6.47 -15.59
CA ALA A 105 10.83 -7.35 -15.61
C ALA A 105 10.21 -7.51 -16.99
N SER A 106 10.25 -6.43 -17.80
CA SER A 106 9.72 -6.45 -19.16
C SER A 106 10.65 -7.10 -20.18
N GLY A 107 11.90 -7.39 -19.80
CA GLY A 107 12.93 -7.94 -20.68
C GLY A 107 13.56 -6.93 -21.64
N ASN A 108 13.21 -5.64 -21.57
CA ASN A 108 13.72 -4.60 -22.49
C ASN A 108 14.75 -3.65 -21.87
N LEU A 109 15.16 -3.87 -20.62
CA LEU A 109 16.33 -3.23 -20.04
C LEU A 109 17.54 -3.41 -20.97
N LYS A 110 18.33 -2.36 -21.19
CA LYS A 110 19.59 -2.48 -21.92
C LYS A 110 20.60 -3.29 -21.12
N LEU A 111 21.31 -4.19 -21.79
CA LEU A 111 22.27 -5.09 -21.15
C LEU A 111 23.39 -4.35 -20.42
N GLU A 112 23.85 -3.20 -20.93
CA GLU A 112 24.88 -2.40 -20.26
C GLU A 112 24.41 -1.83 -18.92
N THR A 113 23.15 -1.38 -18.82
CA THR A 113 22.57 -0.95 -17.54
C THR A 113 22.51 -2.11 -16.55
N PHE A 114 22.11 -3.30 -17.02
CA PHE A 114 22.09 -4.50 -16.18
C PHE A 114 23.49 -4.86 -15.67
N ARG A 115 24.50 -4.88 -16.55
CA ARG A 115 25.90 -5.13 -16.18
C ARG A 115 26.41 -4.12 -15.16
N HIS A 116 26.11 -2.83 -15.35
CA HIS A 116 26.47 -1.80 -14.39
C HIS A 116 25.85 -2.07 -13.02
N CYS A 117 24.56 -2.41 -12.96
CA CYS A 117 23.89 -2.74 -11.70
C CYS A 117 24.54 -3.93 -11.00
N VAL A 118 24.86 -5.00 -11.74
CA VAL A 118 25.52 -6.18 -11.18
C VAL A 118 26.91 -5.85 -10.68
N ALA A 119 27.68 -5.04 -11.42
CA ALA A 119 29.00 -4.62 -10.98
C ALA A 119 28.94 -3.74 -9.71
N GLN A 120 27.94 -2.86 -9.60
CA GLN A 120 27.70 -2.10 -8.38
C GLN A 120 27.30 -3.01 -7.21
N ASP A 121 26.47 -4.03 -7.47
CA ASP A 121 26.03 -5.00 -6.45
C ASP A 121 27.20 -5.83 -5.90
N ALA A 122 28.18 -6.17 -6.75
CA ALA A 122 29.40 -6.89 -6.37
C ALA A 122 30.17 -6.18 -5.23
N HIS A 123 30.12 -4.85 -5.18
CA HIS A 123 30.78 -4.07 -4.14
C HIS A 123 30.14 -4.23 -2.76
N PHE A 124 28.90 -4.76 -2.64
CA PHE A 124 28.27 -5.06 -1.36
C PHE A 124 28.79 -6.32 -0.70
N LEU A 125 29.24 -7.31 -1.47
CA LEU A 125 29.55 -8.64 -0.93
C LEU A 125 30.65 -8.62 0.14
N LYS A 126 31.70 -7.82 -0.04
CA LYS A 126 32.78 -7.68 0.94
C LYS A 126 32.34 -6.91 2.20
N PRO A 127 31.71 -5.72 2.11
CA PRO A 127 31.09 -5.05 3.26
C PRO A 127 30.08 -5.91 4.01
N PHE A 128 29.24 -6.70 3.31
CA PHE A 128 28.30 -7.62 3.95
C PHE A 128 29.00 -8.73 4.72
N ALA A 129 30.03 -9.35 4.13
CA ALA A 129 30.83 -10.36 4.83
C ALA A 129 31.52 -9.79 6.08
N GLN A 130 32.03 -8.56 6.01
CA GLN A 130 32.61 -7.84 7.15
C GLN A 130 31.56 -7.53 8.23
N ALA A 131 30.37 -7.10 7.83
CA ALA A 131 29.28 -6.83 8.77
C ALA A 131 28.82 -8.12 9.48
N PHE A 132 28.72 -9.24 8.77
CA PHE A 132 28.46 -10.55 9.39
C PHE A 132 29.58 -10.98 10.34
N GLU A 133 30.84 -10.78 9.98
CA GLU A 133 31.98 -11.07 10.86
C GLU A 133 31.92 -10.27 12.16
N VAL A 134 31.64 -8.96 12.06
CA VAL A 134 31.45 -8.11 13.24
C VAL A 134 30.23 -8.55 14.06
N ALA A 135 29.12 -8.90 13.41
CA ALA A 135 27.92 -9.38 14.10
C ALA A 135 28.16 -10.72 14.82
N GLU A 136 28.95 -11.63 14.23
CA GLU A 136 29.35 -12.90 14.82
C GLU A 136 30.24 -12.68 16.06
N ASP A 137 31.26 -11.84 15.94
CA ASP A 137 32.16 -11.48 17.05
C ASP A 137 31.44 -10.80 18.22
N CYS A 138 30.31 -10.16 17.91
CA CYS A 138 29.48 -9.45 18.87
C CYS A 138 28.35 -10.30 19.45
N ALA A 139 28.02 -11.45 18.87
CA ALA A 139 27.00 -12.34 19.41
C ALA A 139 27.54 -13.14 20.61
N GLU A 140 26.75 -13.28 21.67
CA GLU A 140 27.12 -14.15 22.80
C GLU A 140 26.67 -15.60 22.63
N ASP A 141 25.45 -15.78 22.13
CA ASP A 141 24.79 -17.07 21.96
C ASP A 141 25.46 -17.88 20.84
N ASP A 142 25.90 -19.11 21.15
CA ASP A 142 26.69 -19.92 20.21
C ASP A 142 25.86 -20.35 18.99
N ASP A 143 24.57 -20.63 19.16
CA ASP A 143 23.67 -20.92 18.05
C ASP A 143 23.53 -19.70 17.12
N ALA A 144 23.43 -18.48 17.68
CA ALA A 144 23.40 -17.25 16.89
C ALA A 144 24.72 -17.04 16.13
N LYS A 145 25.88 -17.30 16.75
CA LYS A 145 27.18 -17.26 16.05
C LYS A 145 27.22 -18.25 14.89
N ILE A 146 26.77 -19.49 15.11
CA ILE A 146 26.72 -20.52 14.06
C ILE A 146 25.84 -20.04 12.90
N GLY A 147 24.64 -19.55 13.19
CA GLY A 147 23.74 -19.04 12.15
C GLY A 147 24.33 -17.85 11.38
N ILE A 148 24.95 -16.88 12.07
CA ILE A 148 25.62 -15.75 11.41
C ILE A 148 26.80 -16.23 10.56
N ASN A 149 27.58 -17.19 11.04
CA ASN A 149 28.71 -17.76 10.33
C ASN A 149 28.27 -18.49 9.04
N GLU A 150 27.14 -19.19 9.08
CA GLU A 150 26.52 -19.80 7.91
C GLU A 150 26.12 -18.73 6.87
N LEU A 151 25.45 -17.65 7.31
CA LEU A 151 25.10 -16.54 6.41
C LEU A 151 26.35 -15.89 5.78
N LYS A 152 27.41 -15.70 6.58
CA LYS A 152 28.72 -15.21 6.13
C LYS A 152 29.32 -16.13 5.06
N LYS A 153 29.34 -17.45 5.30
CA LYS A 153 29.86 -18.45 4.35
C LYS A 153 29.09 -18.44 3.03
N VAL A 154 27.76 -18.37 3.08
CA VAL A 154 26.92 -18.26 1.87
C VAL A 154 27.28 -17.00 1.09
N THR A 155 27.43 -15.86 1.77
CA THR A 155 27.82 -14.57 1.14
C THR A 155 29.21 -14.64 0.50
N LEU A 156 30.19 -15.22 1.19
CA LEU A 156 31.55 -15.41 0.66
C LEU A 156 31.60 -16.39 -0.52
N ASN A 157 30.78 -17.42 -0.50
CA ASN A 157 30.66 -18.34 -1.64
C ASN A 157 30.03 -17.64 -2.85
N LYS A 158 29.02 -16.79 -2.63
CA LYS A 158 28.46 -15.94 -3.71
C LYS A 158 29.50 -14.98 -4.28
N LEU A 159 30.38 -14.38 -3.45
CA LEU A 159 31.49 -13.56 -3.93
C LEU A 159 32.41 -14.33 -4.88
N LYS A 160 32.80 -15.56 -4.53
CA LYS A 160 33.63 -16.42 -5.40
C LYS A 160 32.91 -16.80 -6.70
N MET A 161 31.59 -16.94 -6.66
CA MET A 161 30.77 -17.19 -7.85
C MET A 161 30.56 -15.93 -8.69
N HIS A 162 30.53 -14.75 -8.07
CA HIS A 162 30.41 -13.49 -8.78
C HIS A 162 31.64 -13.22 -9.66
N ASP A 163 32.82 -13.60 -9.19
CA ASP A 163 34.05 -13.54 -10.00
C ASP A 163 33.94 -14.40 -11.28
N SER A 164 33.25 -15.55 -11.23
CA SER A 164 33.01 -16.39 -12.42
C SER A 164 31.81 -15.95 -13.26
N PHE A 165 30.76 -15.39 -12.67
CA PHE A 165 29.62 -14.82 -13.40
C PHE A 165 29.95 -13.49 -14.09
N ALA A 166 30.87 -12.71 -13.54
CA ALA A 166 31.36 -11.48 -14.18
C ALA A 166 32.01 -11.78 -15.55
N GLU A 167 32.71 -12.91 -15.68
CA GLU A 167 33.22 -13.40 -16.97
C GLU A 167 32.10 -13.87 -17.91
N GLU A 168 31.09 -14.59 -17.39
CA GLU A 168 29.95 -15.05 -18.20
C GLU A 168 29.10 -13.88 -18.74
N TRP A 169 28.97 -12.80 -17.96
CA TRP A 169 28.14 -11.65 -18.32
C TRP A 169 28.93 -10.54 -19.02
N GLY A 170 30.25 -10.67 -19.13
CA GLY A 170 31.13 -9.74 -19.84
C GLY A 170 31.29 -8.40 -19.14
N ILE A 171 31.36 -8.41 -17.81
CA ILE A 171 31.59 -7.20 -16.98
C ILE A 171 33.06 -6.79 -17.12
N ASP A 172 33.33 -5.49 -17.33
CA ASP A 172 34.69 -4.96 -17.46
C ASP A 172 35.14 -4.41 -16.09
N PRO A 173 36.04 -5.13 -15.38
CA PRO A 173 36.45 -4.75 -14.02
C PRO A 173 37.15 -3.39 -13.93
N VAL A 174 37.59 -2.79 -15.05
CA VAL A 174 38.28 -1.48 -15.06
C VAL A 174 37.31 -0.33 -15.28
N LYS A 175 36.27 -0.51 -16.12
CA LYS A 175 35.22 0.51 -16.34
C LYS A 175 34.19 0.54 -15.22
N ASP A 176 33.91 -0.63 -14.62
CA ASP A 176 32.82 -0.79 -13.67
C ASP A 176 33.22 -0.63 -12.20
N ALA A 177 34.50 -0.32 -11.92
CA ALA A 177 35.04 -0.18 -10.55
C ALA A 177 34.66 1.12 -9.82
N THR A 178 34.04 2.09 -10.50
CA THR A 178 33.69 3.37 -9.87
C THR A 178 32.36 3.24 -9.16
N LEU A 179 32.37 3.31 -7.83
CA LEU A 179 31.18 3.33 -7.00
C LEU A 179 30.30 4.55 -7.32
N ASN A 180 29.02 4.32 -7.60
CA ASN A 180 28.07 5.42 -7.66
C ASN A 180 27.74 5.93 -6.23
N PRO A 181 27.27 7.17 -6.08
CA PRO A 181 27.00 7.76 -4.76
C PRO A 181 25.97 7.01 -3.92
N ALA A 182 25.01 6.31 -4.54
CA ALA A 182 24.03 5.52 -3.81
C ALA A 182 24.69 4.26 -3.21
N THR A 183 25.44 3.51 -4.01
CA THR A 183 26.22 2.34 -3.56
C THR A 183 27.15 2.71 -2.41
N THR A 184 27.89 3.83 -2.53
CA THR A 184 28.74 4.33 -1.43
C THR A 184 27.94 4.60 -0.16
N LYS A 185 26.80 5.29 -0.24
CA LYS A 185 25.95 5.57 0.93
C LYS A 185 25.40 4.30 1.58
N CYS A 186 25.05 3.28 0.80
CA CYS A 186 24.59 2.00 1.30
C CYS A 186 25.72 1.28 2.08
N ILE A 187 26.92 1.22 1.50
CA ILE A 187 28.10 0.62 2.12
C ILE A 187 28.48 1.37 3.41
N ASP A 188 28.55 2.70 3.36
CA ASP A 188 28.88 3.56 4.50
C ASP A 188 27.87 3.39 5.63
N PHE A 189 26.58 3.32 5.31
CA PHE A 189 25.52 3.06 6.29
C PHE A 189 25.70 1.70 7.00
N LEU A 190 25.94 0.64 6.23
CA LEU A 190 26.14 -0.70 6.77
C LEU A 190 27.38 -0.77 7.66
N LEU A 191 28.52 -0.29 7.18
CA LEU A 191 29.79 -0.33 7.93
C LEU A 191 29.77 0.61 9.14
N ALA A 192 29.12 1.78 9.05
CA ALA A 192 28.89 2.65 10.19
C ALA A 192 28.08 1.92 11.27
N THR A 193 26.98 1.27 10.89
CA THR A 193 26.13 0.50 11.79
C THR A 193 26.92 -0.64 12.45
N ALA A 194 27.63 -1.45 11.66
CA ALA A 194 28.45 -2.55 12.15
C ALA A 194 29.56 -2.07 13.10
N SER A 195 30.14 -0.89 12.85
CA SER A 195 31.13 -0.29 13.75
C SER A 195 30.55 0.36 15.01
N GLY A 196 29.22 0.31 15.20
CA GLY A 196 28.51 0.91 16.35
C GLY A 196 28.21 2.40 16.22
N LYS A 197 28.46 3.02 15.06
CA LYS A 197 28.14 4.43 14.78
C LYS A 197 26.68 4.57 14.35
N ILE A 198 25.78 4.42 15.31
CA ILE A 198 24.33 4.43 15.07
C ILE A 198 23.73 5.74 15.57
N GLU A 199 23.07 6.46 14.66
CA GLU A 199 22.47 7.76 14.96
C GLU A 199 21.29 7.60 15.96
N GLY A 200 21.33 8.36 17.05
CA GLY A 200 20.29 8.32 18.09
C GLY A 200 20.44 7.20 19.13
N ALA A 201 21.36 6.25 18.95
CA ALA A 201 21.82 5.41 20.04
C ALA A 201 22.80 6.22 20.90
N LYS A 202 22.71 6.14 22.24
CA LYS A 202 23.76 6.71 23.11
C LYS A 202 25.08 6.09 22.65
N ALA A 203 26.05 6.93 22.26
CA ALA A 203 27.39 6.49 21.91
C ALA A 203 27.96 5.74 23.11
N SER A 204 27.86 4.41 23.12
CA SER A 204 28.66 3.61 24.02
C SER A 204 30.10 3.80 23.55
N GLY A 205 31.03 3.96 24.49
CA GLY A 205 32.46 4.02 24.18
C GLY A 205 32.93 2.68 23.61
N LYS A 206 34.13 2.21 23.99
CA LYS A 206 34.46 0.78 23.79
C LYS A 206 33.30 -0.06 24.31
N LEU A 207 32.70 -0.92 23.49
CA LEU A 207 31.65 -1.86 23.92
C LEU A 207 32.22 -2.69 25.07
N VAL A 208 31.76 -2.44 26.31
CA VAL A 208 32.40 -2.99 27.50
C VAL A 208 31.73 -4.28 27.93
N THR A 209 30.40 -4.34 27.81
CA THR A 209 29.62 -5.47 28.31
C THR A 209 29.24 -6.45 27.21
N PRO A 210 29.11 -7.75 27.53
CA PRO A 210 28.58 -8.74 26.58
C PRO A 210 27.22 -8.30 25.99
N PHE A 211 26.30 -7.81 26.82
CA PHE A 211 24.98 -7.34 26.39
C PHE A 211 25.06 -6.21 25.32
N GLU A 212 25.98 -5.26 25.48
CA GLU A 212 26.21 -4.20 24.48
C GLU A 212 26.72 -4.75 23.15
N LYS A 213 27.51 -5.83 23.18
CA LYS A 213 27.95 -6.52 21.96
C LYS A 213 26.79 -7.23 21.29
N THR A 214 26.00 -8.03 22.02
CA THR A 214 24.85 -8.74 21.45
C THR A 214 23.86 -7.76 20.79
N LYS A 215 23.65 -6.58 21.40
CA LYS A 215 22.87 -5.49 20.82
C LYS A 215 23.42 -4.98 19.48
N LEU A 216 24.74 -4.81 19.36
CA LEU A 216 25.37 -4.41 18.10
C LEU A 216 25.19 -5.48 17.02
N SER A 217 25.23 -6.77 17.38
CA SER A 217 24.90 -7.87 16.46
C SER A 217 23.47 -7.74 15.94
N ALA A 218 22.49 -7.50 16.84
CA ALA A 218 21.09 -7.27 16.46
C ALA A 218 20.91 -6.04 15.55
N TYR A 219 21.58 -4.93 15.85
CA TYR A 219 21.54 -3.72 15.03
C TYR A 219 22.16 -3.91 13.65
N THR A 220 23.27 -4.64 13.58
CA THR A 220 23.93 -4.97 12.32
C THR A 220 23.02 -5.82 11.45
N LEU A 221 22.41 -6.88 12.00
CA LEU A 221 21.41 -7.65 11.24
C LEU A 221 20.18 -6.80 10.89
N GLY A 222 19.71 -5.93 11.79
CA GLY A 222 18.60 -5.01 11.53
C GLY A 222 18.83 -4.12 10.29
N ALA A 223 20.08 -3.71 10.02
CA ALA A 223 20.44 -2.96 8.82
C ALA A 223 20.60 -3.84 7.55
N MET A 224 20.92 -5.13 7.71
CA MET A 224 21.19 -6.06 6.60
C MET A 224 19.93 -6.81 6.11
N THR A 225 19.08 -7.25 7.05
CA THR A 225 17.84 -7.97 6.77
C THR A 225 16.97 -7.32 5.68
N PRO A 226 16.72 -5.99 5.66
CA PRO A 226 15.87 -5.39 4.62
C PRO A 226 16.36 -5.64 3.19
N CYS A 227 17.68 -5.69 2.96
CA CYS A 227 18.24 -6.00 1.64
C CYS A 227 17.81 -7.41 1.20
N MET A 228 18.02 -8.42 2.05
CA MET A 228 17.67 -9.81 1.74
C MET A 228 16.16 -10.00 1.56
N SER A 229 15.35 -9.43 2.45
CA SER A 229 13.88 -9.49 2.36
C SER A 229 13.38 -8.79 1.08
N LEU A 230 13.95 -7.65 0.70
CA LEU A 230 13.55 -6.92 -0.50
C LEU A 230 13.90 -7.65 -1.78
N TYR A 231 15.11 -8.19 -1.92
CA TYR A 231 15.50 -8.98 -3.08
C TYR A 231 14.67 -10.27 -3.21
N ALA A 232 14.40 -10.95 -2.09
CA ALA A 232 13.51 -12.11 -2.06
C ALA A 232 12.09 -11.75 -2.53
N TYR A 233 11.58 -10.59 -2.10
CA TYR A 233 10.29 -10.06 -2.51
C TYR A 233 10.28 -9.73 -4.02
N ILE A 234 11.25 -8.96 -4.52
CA ILE A 234 11.37 -8.60 -5.94
C ILE A 234 11.42 -9.88 -6.78
N GLY A 235 12.27 -10.85 -6.43
CA GLY A 235 12.37 -12.12 -7.16
C GLY A 235 11.01 -12.84 -7.29
N LYS A 236 10.22 -12.90 -6.22
CA LYS A 236 8.87 -13.49 -6.25
C LYS A 236 7.89 -12.69 -7.10
N GLU A 237 7.89 -11.36 -7.00
CA GLU A 237 7.01 -10.49 -7.81
C GLU A 237 7.34 -10.59 -9.31
N LEU A 238 8.61 -10.78 -9.66
CA LEU A 238 9.05 -10.87 -11.06
C LEU A 238 8.88 -12.27 -11.69
N GLN A 239 8.63 -13.31 -10.88
CA GLN A 239 8.56 -14.69 -11.34
C GLN A 239 7.49 -14.89 -12.44
N ILE A 240 6.36 -14.18 -12.35
CA ILE A 240 5.25 -14.30 -13.29
C ILE A 240 5.62 -13.92 -14.73
N PHE A 241 6.68 -13.12 -14.94
CA PHE A 241 7.10 -12.66 -16.27
C PHE A 241 8.09 -13.61 -16.96
N ILE A 242 8.66 -14.57 -16.22
CA ILE A 242 9.56 -15.59 -16.78
C ILE A 242 8.90 -16.96 -16.92
N ASP A 243 7.73 -17.15 -16.28
CA ASP A 243 6.93 -18.36 -16.37
C ASP A 243 6.44 -18.56 -17.82
N GLY A 244 6.90 -19.63 -18.46
CA GLY A 244 6.56 -19.93 -19.85
C GLY A 244 7.36 -19.15 -20.91
N GLU A 245 8.23 -18.21 -20.51
CA GLU A 245 9.13 -17.49 -21.42
C GLU A 245 10.55 -18.08 -21.34
N SER A 246 10.95 -18.83 -22.35
CA SER A 246 12.27 -19.50 -22.35
C SER A 246 13.44 -18.53 -22.59
N ASN A 247 13.18 -17.41 -23.27
CA ASN A 247 14.22 -16.53 -23.81
C ASN A 247 14.29 -15.16 -23.09
N HIS A 248 13.71 -15.03 -21.89
CA HIS A 248 13.79 -13.78 -21.14
C HIS A 248 15.26 -13.46 -20.77
N PRO A 249 15.83 -12.30 -21.16
CA PRO A 249 17.27 -12.04 -21.01
C PRO A 249 17.78 -12.10 -19.56
N TYR A 250 16.93 -11.73 -18.60
CA TYR A 250 17.26 -11.64 -17.18
C TYR A 250 16.73 -12.81 -16.35
N LYS A 251 16.31 -13.91 -17.00
CA LYS A 251 15.68 -15.06 -16.34
C LYS A 251 16.51 -15.63 -15.19
N LYS A 252 17.81 -15.86 -15.41
CA LYS A 252 18.71 -16.41 -14.39
C LYS A 252 18.76 -15.55 -13.12
N TRP A 253 18.76 -14.22 -13.27
CA TRP A 253 18.76 -13.28 -12.15
C TRP A 253 17.45 -13.40 -11.36
N ILE A 254 16.31 -13.38 -12.05
CA ILE A 254 14.99 -13.51 -11.43
C ILE A 254 14.86 -14.86 -10.69
N GLU A 255 15.20 -15.97 -11.36
CA GLU A 255 15.17 -17.32 -10.77
C GLU A 255 16.07 -17.44 -9.54
N SER A 256 17.22 -16.77 -9.53
CA SER A 256 18.15 -16.81 -8.39
C SER A 256 17.51 -16.23 -7.13
N TYR A 257 16.85 -15.08 -7.23
CA TYR A 257 16.21 -14.42 -6.08
C TYR A 257 14.82 -15.01 -5.74
N SER A 258 14.13 -15.61 -6.71
CA SER A 258 12.86 -16.30 -6.49
C SER A 258 13.04 -17.75 -5.98
N SER A 259 14.25 -18.31 -6.04
CA SER A 259 14.57 -19.69 -5.66
C SER A 259 14.32 -19.98 -4.18
N ASP A 260 13.90 -21.21 -3.87
CA ASP A 260 13.64 -21.63 -2.49
C ASP A 260 14.87 -21.49 -1.58
N SER A 261 16.09 -21.64 -2.13
CA SER A 261 17.33 -21.44 -1.38
C SER A 261 17.56 -19.98 -0.99
N PHE A 262 17.29 -19.01 -1.89
CA PHE A 262 17.38 -17.59 -1.55
C PHE A 262 16.28 -17.17 -0.58
N GLN A 263 15.06 -17.69 -0.74
CA GLN A 263 13.95 -17.42 0.18
C GLN A 263 14.24 -17.96 1.59
N ALA A 264 14.79 -19.17 1.70
CA ALA A 264 15.22 -19.73 2.98
C ALA A 264 16.35 -18.90 3.62
N PHE A 265 17.28 -18.38 2.82
CA PHE A 265 18.35 -17.50 3.29
C PHE A 265 17.83 -16.16 3.84
N ALA A 266 16.86 -15.54 3.16
CA ALA A 266 16.19 -14.34 3.67
C ALA A 266 15.44 -14.62 4.98
N LEU A 267 14.71 -15.74 5.05
CA LEU A 267 14.00 -16.16 6.26
C LEU A 267 14.95 -16.43 7.44
N GLN A 268 16.06 -17.15 7.21
CA GLN A 268 17.08 -17.40 8.23
C GLN A 268 17.66 -16.09 8.79
N THR A 269 17.82 -15.08 7.93
CA THR A 269 18.28 -13.74 8.34
C THR A 269 17.25 -13.03 9.22
N GLU A 270 15.95 -13.16 8.91
CA GLU A 270 14.85 -12.65 9.74
C GLU A 270 14.79 -13.36 11.11
N GLU A 271 14.89 -14.69 11.13
CA GLU A 271 14.86 -15.50 12.36
C GLU A 271 16.04 -15.19 13.29
N LEU A 272 17.24 -14.98 12.75
CA LEU A 272 18.41 -14.58 13.54
C LEU A 272 18.24 -13.17 14.12
N LEU A 273 17.70 -12.23 13.36
CA LEU A 273 17.37 -10.89 13.87
C LEU A 273 16.36 -10.99 15.01
N ASP A 274 15.32 -11.80 14.87
CA ASP A 274 14.31 -12.04 15.90
C ASP A 274 14.94 -12.62 17.17
N LYS A 275 15.80 -13.64 17.02
CA LYS A 275 16.50 -14.27 18.15
C LYS A 275 17.39 -13.29 18.90
N LEU A 276 18.18 -12.49 18.19
CA LEU A 276 19.07 -11.49 18.79
C LEU A 276 18.31 -10.34 19.47
N SER A 277 17.03 -10.16 19.13
CA SER A 277 16.21 -9.06 19.62
C SER A 277 15.36 -9.40 20.86
N VAL A 278 15.33 -10.67 21.30
CA VAL A 278 14.46 -11.14 22.39
C VAL A 278 14.69 -10.38 23.71
N SER A 279 15.94 -10.01 24.01
CA SER A 279 16.32 -9.35 25.27
C SER A 279 16.33 -7.82 25.19
N LEU A 280 16.02 -7.24 24.03
CA LEU A 280 16.07 -5.80 23.80
C LEU A 280 14.86 -5.07 24.39
N THR A 281 15.08 -3.85 24.85
CA THR A 281 14.03 -2.95 25.32
C THR A 281 13.25 -2.34 24.15
N GLY A 282 12.08 -1.74 24.42
CA GLY A 282 11.29 -1.05 23.38
C GLY A 282 12.07 0.04 22.64
N GLU A 283 12.86 0.85 23.36
CA GLU A 283 13.70 1.89 22.74
C GLU A 283 14.79 1.29 21.83
N GLU A 284 15.32 0.12 22.17
CA GLU A 284 16.33 -0.57 21.36
C GLU A 284 15.71 -1.24 20.14
N LEU A 285 14.49 -1.76 20.25
CA LEU A 285 13.71 -2.25 19.10
C LEU A 285 13.34 -1.12 18.14
N ASP A 286 13.04 0.08 18.65
CA ASP A 286 12.81 1.26 17.81
C ASP A 286 14.06 1.66 17.00
N VAL A 287 15.27 1.37 17.50
CA VAL A 287 16.52 1.56 16.75
C VAL A 287 16.62 0.54 15.61
N ILE A 288 16.32 -0.74 15.85
CA ILE A 288 16.26 -1.76 14.80
C ILE A 288 15.27 -1.35 13.72
N GLU A 289 14.08 -0.89 14.13
CA GLU A 289 13.04 -0.47 13.19
C GLU A 289 13.52 0.68 12.29
N LYS A 290 14.23 1.67 12.84
CA LYS A 290 14.84 2.76 12.07
C LYS A 290 15.93 2.28 11.11
N LEU A 291 16.81 1.39 11.58
CA LEU A 291 17.87 0.81 10.75
C LEU A 291 17.29 -0.01 9.60
N TYR A 292 16.24 -0.78 9.87
CA TYR A 292 15.54 -1.57 8.86
C TYR A 292 14.91 -0.67 7.79
N TYR A 293 14.22 0.40 8.21
CA TYR A 293 13.65 1.40 7.29
C TYR A 293 14.73 2.09 6.45
N GLN A 294 15.83 2.51 7.07
CA GLN A 294 16.96 3.12 6.36
C GLN A 294 17.55 2.14 5.35
N GLY A 295 17.72 0.87 5.71
CA GLY A 295 18.17 -0.18 4.80
C GLY A 295 17.28 -0.31 3.56
N ILE A 296 15.95 -0.38 3.73
CA ILE A 296 15.01 -0.40 2.58
C ILE A 296 15.17 0.83 1.69
N LYS A 297 15.24 2.04 2.28
CA LYS A 297 15.39 3.28 1.49
C LYS A 297 16.70 3.31 0.71
N ARG A 298 17.78 2.80 1.29
CA ARG A 298 19.09 2.68 0.65
C ARG A 298 19.06 1.74 -0.56
N GLU A 299 18.37 0.62 -0.46
CA GLU A 299 18.18 -0.29 -1.60
C GLU A 299 17.31 0.32 -2.70
N ILE A 300 16.27 1.07 -2.34
CA ILE A 300 15.46 1.82 -3.32
C ILE A 300 16.34 2.87 -4.02
N ASP A 301 17.13 3.65 -3.28
CA ASP A 301 18.09 4.61 -3.81
C ASP A 301 19.09 3.93 -4.76
N PHE A 302 19.53 2.71 -4.45
CA PHE A 302 20.42 1.92 -5.29
C PHE A 302 19.79 1.60 -6.65
N PHE A 303 18.55 1.11 -6.69
CA PHE A 303 17.87 0.85 -7.97
C PHE A 303 17.57 2.13 -8.76
N LEU A 304 17.27 3.24 -8.08
CA LEU A 304 17.04 4.53 -8.73
C LEU A 304 18.31 5.15 -9.32
N ALA A 305 19.48 4.85 -8.75
CA ALA A 305 20.76 5.36 -9.22
C ALA A 305 21.29 4.67 -10.48
N GLN A 306 20.64 3.59 -10.94
CA GLN A 306 21.10 2.85 -12.11
C GLN A 306 20.93 3.68 -13.39
N PRO A 307 21.96 3.75 -14.26
CA PRO A 307 21.92 4.59 -15.45
C PRO A 307 20.94 4.01 -16.47
N LEU A 308 19.89 4.75 -16.80
CA LEU A 308 18.89 4.34 -17.77
C LEU A 308 18.98 5.17 -19.04
N GLU A 309 19.24 4.50 -20.16
CA GLU A 309 19.26 5.15 -21.47
C GLU A 309 17.96 4.91 -22.26
N GLN A 310 17.20 3.85 -21.95
CA GLN A 310 15.91 3.60 -22.56
C GLN A 310 14.81 4.44 -21.90
N LYS A 311 13.74 4.71 -22.63
CA LYS A 311 12.55 5.35 -22.06
C LYS A 311 11.77 4.35 -21.19
N CYS A 312 11.22 4.85 -20.10
CA CYS A 312 10.42 4.06 -19.18
C CYS A 312 8.99 4.62 -19.09
N VAL A 313 8.03 3.75 -18.83
CA VAL A 313 6.63 4.11 -18.59
C VAL A 313 6.36 4.54 -17.14
N VAL A 314 7.38 4.45 -16.28
CA VAL A 314 7.38 4.88 -14.88
C VAL A 314 8.60 5.77 -14.58
N PRO A 315 8.51 6.68 -13.59
CA PRO A 315 7.25 7.14 -13.01
C PRO A 315 6.38 7.81 -14.09
N LEU A 316 5.06 7.73 -13.96
CA LEU A 316 4.15 8.24 -14.99
C LEU A 316 4.33 9.73 -15.25
N TYR A 317 4.64 10.47 -14.19
CA TYR A 317 4.94 11.89 -14.20
C TYR A 317 6.19 12.25 -15.03
N GLY A 318 7.07 11.27 -15.30
CA GLY A 318 8.25 11.40 -16.17
C GLY A 318 9.52 11.87 -15.46
N GLU A 319 10.62 11.83 -16.19
CA GLU A 319 11.95 12.28 -15.77
C GLU A 319 12.04 13.81 -15.63
N PRO A 320 12.93 14.36 -14.77
CA PRO A 320 13.10 15.80 -14.58
C PRO A 320 13.32 16.64 -15.86
N ASN A 321 13.86 16.03 -16.92
CA ASN A 321 14.12 16.70 -18.20
C ASN A 321 12.90 16.70 -19.17
N ASP A 322 11.83 15.96 -18.86
CA ASP A 322 10.57 15.95 -19.62
C ASP A 322 9.43 16.73 -18.93
N LEU A 323 9.72 17.34 -17.77
CA LEU A 323 8.78 18.09 -16.92
C LEU A 323 8.08 19.25 -17.61
N GLU A 324 8.73 19.92 -18.56
CA GLU A 324 8.13 21.04 -19.29
C GLU A 324 7.10 20.59 -20.35
N LYS A 325 6.97 19.28 -20.59
CA LYS A 325 6.19 18.75 -21.72
C LYS A 325 4.86 18.10 -21.31
N ARG A 326 4.76 17.39 -20.18
CA ARG A 326 3.56 16.62 -19.82
C ARG A 326 2.74 17.33 -18.76
N HIS A 327 1.42 17.37 -18.94
CA HIS A 327 0.48 17.89 -17.94
C HIS A 327 -0.39 16.74 -17.42
N LEU A 328 -0.34 16.48 -16.11
CA LEU A 328 -1.04 15.36 -15.50
C LEU A 328 -2.34 15.85 -14.86
N MET A 329 -3.48 15.33 -15.29
CA MET A 329 -4.76 15.60 -14.62
C MET A 329 -5.17 14.39 -13.80
N ILE A 330 -5.13 14.54 -12.49
CA ILE A 330 -5.42 13.48 -11.52
C ILE A 330 -6.82 13.74 -10.96
N PHE A 331 -7.65 12.71 -11.08
CA PHE A 331 -8.99 12.67 -10.51
C PHE A 331 -9.04 11.56 -9.48
N SER A 332 -9.67 11.83 -8.35
CA SER A 332 -9.92 10.82 -7.33
C SER A 332 -11.37 10.86 -6.91
N ASP A 333 -11.96 9.70 -6.74
CA ASP A 333 -13.09 9.56 -5.83
C ASP A 333 -12.66 9.77 -4.37
N PHE A 334 -13.61 10.04 -3.49
CA PHE A 334 -13.35 10.29 -2.08
C PHE A 334 -13.71 9.10 -1.17
N ASP A 335 -14.93 8.59 -1.29
CA ASP A 335 -15.49 7.64 -0.32
C ASP A 335 -14.91 6.25 -0.52
N LEU A 336 -14.30 5.69 0.52
CA LEU A 336 -13.60 4.39 0.51
C LEU A 336 -12.35 4.34 -0.42
N THR A 337 -12.27 5.23 -1.41
CA THR A 337 -11.09 5.50 -2.22
C THR A 337 -10.01 6.25 -1.42
N CYS A 338 -10.35 7.45 -0.90
CA CYS A 338 -9.48 8.23 -0.02
C CYS A 338 -9.72 7.91 1.45
N THR A 339 -10.96 7.67 1.86
CA THR A 339 -11.35 7.45 3.25
C THR A 339 -11.36 5.97 3.63
N THR A 340 -11.27 5.66 4.93
CA THR A 340 -11.46 4.28 5.43
C THR A 340 -12.92 3.99 5.81
N ILE A 341 -13.74 5.03 5.92
CA ILE A 341 -15.15 4.99 6.30
C ILE A 341 -15.91 5.91 5.34
N ASP A 342 -17.09 5.46 4.93
CA ASP A 342 -18.00 6.21 4.05
C ASP A 342 -18.47 7.53 4.70
N SER A 343 -18.43 8.62 3.94
CA SER A 343 -18.81 9.95 4.39
C SER A 343 -20.28 10.04 4.84
N SER A 344 -21.19 9.31 4.20
CA SER A 344 -22.61 9.30 4.59
C SER A 344 -22.80 8.73 5.99
N ALA A 345 -22.04 7.69 6.36
CA ALA A 345 -22.05 7.11 7.69
C ALA A 345 -21.50 8.08 8.75
N ILE A 346 -20.47 8.86 8.40
CA ILE A 346 -19.92 9.90 9.27
C ILE A 346 -20.95 11.01 9.50
N LEU A 347 -21.59 11.51 8.45
CA LEU A 347 -22.63 12.54 8.55
C LEU A 347 -23.82 12.07 9.40
N ALA A 348 -24.26 10.82 9.22
CA ALA A 348 -25.29 10.21 10.04
C ALA A 348 -24.89 10.09 11.52
N GLU A 349 -23.64 9.70 11.81
CA GLU A 349 -23.16 9.61 13.19
C GLU A 349 -23.09 10.99 13.86
N ILE A 350 -22.62 12.02 13.15
CA ILE A 350 -22.67 13.40 13.64
C ILE A 350 -24.12 13.79 13.94
N ALA A 351 -25.06 13.44 13.05
CA ALA A 351 -26.48 13.71 13.25
C ALA A 351 -27.01 13.02 14.51
N ILE A 352 -26.67 11.77 14.74
CA ILE A 352 -27.15 10.99 15.90
C ILE A 352 -26.56 11.50 17.21
N VAL A 353 -25.26 11.80 17.24
CA VAL A 353 -24.53 12.19 18.47
C VAL A 353 -24.86 13.61 18.91
N THR A 354 -25.10 14.52 17.97
CA THR A 354 -25.39 15.93 18.27
C THR A 354 -26.89 16.22 18.43
N ALA A 355 -27.76 15.22 18.23
CA ALA A 355 -29.20 15.38 18.36
C ALA A 355 -29.67 15.47 19.82
N PRO A 356 -30.79 16.17 20.07
CA PRO A 356 -31.39 16.21 21.40
C PRO A 356 -31.77 14.81 21.89
N LYS A 357 -31.61 14.59 23.19
CA LYS A 357 -32.11 13.39 23.87
C LYS A 357 -33.63 13.52 24.07
N SER A 358 -34.33 12.39 24.15
CA SER A 358 -35.79 12.30 24.30
C SER A 358 -36.37 13.17 25.43
N ASP A 359 -35.57 13.52 26.43
CA ASP A 359 -36.00 14.18 27.66
C ASP A 359 -35.73 15.70 27.67
N GLN A 360 -35.20 16.28 26.59
CA GLN A 360 -34.90 17.72 26.47
C GLN A 360 -35.93 18.41 25.56
N SER A 361 -36.67 19.39 26.08
CA SER A 361 -37.64 20.14 25.26
C SER A 361 -36.91 21.07 24.27
N GLN A 362 -37.36 21.05 23.01
CA GLN A 362 -36.86 21.99 22.01
C GLN A 362 -37.45 23.38 22.29
N THR A 363 -36.60 24.37 22.49
CA THR A 363 -37.01 25.78 22.59
C THR A 363 -37.55 26.27 21.24
N ALA A 364 -38.60 27.10 21.26
CA ALA A 364 -39.39 27.51 20.09
C ALA A 364 -38.63 28.21 18.93
N ASN A 365 -37.35 28.56 19.10
CA ASN A 365 -36.51 29.22 18.09
C ASN A 365 -35.45 28.29 17.45
N GLN A 366 -35.48 26.99 17.71
CA GLN A 366 -34.55 26.02 17.10
C GLN A 366 -35.23 25.26 15.97
N ILE A 367 -34.47 24.98 14.89
CA ILE A 367 -34.91 24.12 13.79
C ILE A 367 -35.41 22.79 14.39
N ALA A 368 -36.68 22.43 14.15
CA ALA A 368 -37.26 21.19 14.64
C ALA A 368 -36.46 19.99 14.10
N ARG A 369 -35.86 19.23 15.03
CA ARG A 369 -34.91 18.14 14.74
C ARG A 369 -35.40 16.84 15.36
N MET A 370 -35.11 15.71 14.72
CA MET A 370 -35.38 14.37 15.27
C MET A 370 -34.56 14.11 16.55
N THR A 371 -35.08 13.25 17.42
CA THR A 371 -34.30 12.80 18.60
C THR A 371 -33.17 11.87 18.17
N SER A 372 -32.14 11.69 19.01
CA SER A 372 -31.04 10.75 18.75
C SER A 372 -31.54 9.30 18.52
N ALA A 373 -32.62 8.88 19.20
CA ALA A 373 -33.22 7.56 19.01
C ALA A 373 -33.93 7.44 17.65
N ASP A 374 -34.71 8.45 17.27
CA ASP A 374 -35.41 8.46 15.98
C ASP A 374 -34.42 8.52 14.81
N LEU A 375 -33.36 9.32 14.91
CA LEU A 375 -32.31 9.37 13.88
C LEU A 375 -31.62 8.03 13.70
N ARG A 376 -31.30 7.33 14.80
CA ARG A 376 -30.68 6.00 14.73
C ARG A 376 -31.61 4.99 14.04
N ASN A 377 -32.90 5.04 14.34
CA ASN A 377 -33.90 4.16 13.71
C ASN A 377 -34.06 4.49 12.22
N THR A 378 -34.26 5.77 11.89
CA THR A 378 -34.42 6.23 10.50
C THR A 378 -33.19 5.92 9.66
N TRP A 379 -31.99 6.21 10.17
CA TRP A 379 -30.73 5.85 9.48
C TRP A 379 -30.60 4.35 9.29
N GLY A 380 -30.96 3.54 10.30
CA GLY A 380 -30.96 2.08 10.20
C GLY A 380 -31.86 1.57 9.08
N VAL A 381 -33.06 2.15 8.92
CA VAL A 381 -33.99 1.82 7.84
C VAL A 381 -33.45 2.26 6.48
N LEU A 382 -33.00 3.51 6.34
CA LEU A 382 -32.44 4.04 5.09
C LEU A 382 -31.24 3.20 4.61
N SER A 383 -30.29 2.93 5.51
CA SER A 383 -29.09 2.16 5.22
C SER A 383 -29.39 0.72 4.78
N LYS A 384 -30.36 0.08 5.44
CA LYS A 384 -30.84 -1.25 5.08
C LYS A 384 -31.47 -1.24 3.69
N ASN A 385 -32.44 -0.35 3.46
CA ASN A 385 -33.16 -0.25 2.19
C ASN A 385 -32.19 0.06 1.04
N TYR A 386 -31.28 1.01 1.22
CA TYR A 386 -30.25 1.33 0.23
C TYR A 386 -29.43 0.09 -0.13
N THR A 387 -29.02 -0.71 0.86
CA THR A 387 -28.20 -1.90 0.59
C THR A 387 -28.94 -2.95 -0.24
N GLU A 388 -30.22 -3.18 0.07
CA GLU A 388 -31.07 -4.14 -0.62
C GLU A 388 -31.41 -3.65 -2.03
N ASP A 389 -31.86 -2.40 -2.15
CA ASP A 389 -32.24 -1.79 -3.43
C ASP A 389 -31.04 -1.60 -4.36
N TYR A 390 -29.85 -1.26 -3.81
CA TYR A 390 -28.61 -1.18 -4.58
C TYR A 390 -28.25 -2.53 -5.20
N GLU A 391 -28.34 -3.63 -4.43
CA GLU A 391 -28.03 -4.96 -4.98
C GLU A 391 -29.02 -5.35 -6.08
N GLN A 392 -30.32 -5.07 -5.90
CA GLN A 392 -31.31 -5.27 -6.95
C GLN A 392 -31.01 -4.41 -8.20
N CYS A 393 -30.58 -3.17 -8.01
CA CYS A 393 -30.15 -2.30 -9.11
C CYS A 393 -28.95 -2.92 -9.85
N ILE A 394 -27.94 -3.42 -9.13
CA ILE A 394 -26.80 -4.14 -9.71
C ILE A 394 -27.28 -5.34 -10.52
N GLU A 395 -28.13 -6.20 -9.96
CA GLU A 395 -28.66 -7.38 -10.66
C GLU A 395 -29.42 -7.01 -11.92
N SER A 396 -30.20 -5.92 -11.90
CA SER A 396 -30.95 -5.43 -13.05
C SER A 396 -30.06 -4.95 -14.22
N MET A 397 -28.80 -4.59 -13.93
CA MET A 397 -27.81 -4.22 -14.95
C MET A 397 -27.16 -5.45 -15.61
N LEU A 398 -27.26 -6.63 -14.97
CA LEU A 398 -26.60 -7.87 -15.38
C LEU A 398 -27.53 -8.85 -16.11
N VAL A 399 -28.76 -8.43 -16.45
CA VAL A 399 -29.78 -9.29 -17.08
C VAL A 399 -29.42 -9.68 -18.52
N SER A 400 -28.67 -8.84 -19.23
CA SER A 400 -28.23 -9.15 -20.60
C SER A 400 -27.17 -10.24 -20.62
N GLU A 401 -26.91 -10.81 -21.79
CA GLU A 401 -25.74 -11.68 -21.95
C GLU A 401 -24.44 -10.92 -21.62
N LYS A 402 -23.50 -11.62 -21.00
CA LYS A 402 -22.17 -11.11 -20.69
C LYS A 402 -21.42 -10.82 -21.98
N ALA A 403 -20.86 -9.63 -22.10
CA ALA A 403 -20.12 -9.21 -23.28
C ALA A 403 -18.78 -9.97 -23.40
N GLU A 404 -18.51 -10.54 -24.57
CA GLU A 404 -17.21 -11.17 -24.87
C GLU A 404 -16.07 -10.16 -25.05
N LYS A 405 -16.42 -8.94 -25.50
CA LYS A 405 -15.50 -7.82 -25.70
C LYS A 405 -16.02 -6.60 -24.96
N PHE A 406 -15.10 -5.71 -24.58
CA PHE A 406 -15.43 -4.46 -23.92
C PHE A 406 -16.47 -3.66 -24.70
N ASN A 407 -17.60 -3.34 -24.05
CA ASN A 407 -18.70 -2.59 -24.64
C ASN A 407 -19.06 -1.38 -23.76
N TYR A 408 -18.43 -0.24 -24.07
CA TYR A 408 -18.61 1.01 -23.34
C TYR A 408 -20.05 1.52 -23.40
N GLU A 409 -20.69 1.53 -24.59
CA GLU A 409 -22.05 2.07 -24.74
C GLU A 409 -23.09 1.27 -23.95
N ALA A 410 -22.98 -0.06 -23.96
CA ALA A 410 -23.87 -0.90 -23.15
C ALA A 410 -23.66 -0.70 -21.64
N LEU A 411 -22.40 -0.57 -21.21
CA LEU A 411 -22.08 -0.27 -19.81
C LEU A 411 -22.64 1.09 -19.39
N ARG A 412 -22.44 2.12 -20.21
CA ARG A 412 -22.97 3.48 -19.97
C ARG A 412 -24.48 3.46 -19.82
N LYS A 413 -25.19 2.80 -20.74
CA LYS A 413 -26.64 2.63 -20.67
C LYS A 413 -27.09 1.86 -19.42
N ALA A 414 -26.32 0.88 -18.97
CA ALA A 414 -26.62 0.18 -17.72
C ALA A 414 -26.47 1.12 -16.52
N LEU A 415 -25.42 1.95 -16.49
CA LEU A 415 -25.15 2.90 -15.40
C LEU A 415 -26.12 4.09 -15.35
N GLU A 416 -26.91 4.33 -16.41
CA GLU A 416 -28.08 5.22 -16.34
C GLU A 416 -29.10 4.71 -15.31
N LYS A 417 -29.31 3.38 -15.21
CA LYS A 417 -30.19 2.80 -14.17
C LYS A 417 -29.68 3.08 -12.77
N LEU A 418 -28.37 2.89 -12.56
CA LEU A 418 -27.74 3.21 -11.28
C LEU A 418 -27.86 4.72 -10.98
N SER A 419 -27.80 5.55 -12.01
CA SER A 419 -27.93 7.00 -11.84
C SER A 419 -29.32 7.43 -11.39
N GLU A 420 -30.36 6.84 -11.97
CA GLU A 420 -31.73 7.10 -11.51
C GLU A 420 -31.97 6.54 -10.11
N PHE A 421 -31.39 5.39 -9.77
CA PHE A 421 -31.40 4.85 -8.41
C PHE A 421 -30.76 5.81 -7.40
N GLU A 422 -29.53 6.28 -7.61
CA GLU A 422 -28.84 7.16 -6.65
C GLU A 422 -29.59 8.48 -6.45
N LYS A 423 -30.20 9.05 -7.50
CA LYS A 423 -31.04 10.26 -7.37
C LYS A 423 -32.27 10.04 -6.50
N VAL A 424 -32.93 8.88 -6.63
CA VAL A 424 -34.07 8.50 -5.78
C VAL A 424 -33.63 8.31 -4.33
N GLU A 425 -32.50 7.65 -4.08
CA GLU A 425 -31.98 7.45 -2.73
C GLU A 425 -31.56 8.76 -2.06
N ASN A 426 -30.92 9.67 -2.79
CA ASN A 426 -30.62 11.01 -2.28
C ASN A 426 -31.91 11.76 -1.90
N GLN A 427 -32.97 11.63 -2.69
CA GLN A 427 -34.26 12.24 -2.35
C GLN A 427 -34.86 11.61 -1.09
N ARG A 428 -34.80 10.29 -0.92
CA ARG A 428 -35.26 9.61 0.31
C ARG A 428 -34.51 10.12 1.55
N VAL A 429 -33.20 10.38 1.43
CA VAL A 429 -32.41 10.95 2.53
C VAL A 429 -32.88 12.37 2.87
N ILE A 430 -33.09 13.23 1.87
CA ILE A 430 -33.62 14.60 2.07
C ILE A 430 -35.00 14.54 2.75
N ASP A 431 -35.92 13.76 2.18
CA ASP A 431 -37.31 13.64 2.67
C ASP A 431 -37.38 13.09 4.10
N SER A 432 -36.42 12.25 4.50
CA SER A 432 -36.34 11.71 5.87
C SER A 432 -36.02 12.77 6.93
N GLY A 433 -35.43 13.90 6.54
CA GLY A 433 -34.97 14.94 7.47
C GLY A 433 -33.75 14.56 8.31
N VAL A 434 -33.07 13.43 8.04
CA VAL A 434 -31.95 12.93 8.85
C VAL A 434 -30.76 13.90 8.92
N LEU A 435 -30.61 14.76 7.91
CA LEU A 435 -29.54 15.75 7.79
C LEU A 435 -29.86 17.08 8.46
N LYS A 436 -31.13 17.29 8.86
CA LYS A 436 -31.61 18.57 9.38
C LYS A 436 -31.00 18.90 10.73
N GLY A 437 -30.50 20.13 10.86
CA GLY A 437 -29.88 20.65 12.08
C GLY A 437 -28.43 20.21 12.31
N LEU A 438 -27.77 19.57 11.33
CA LEU A 438 -26.33 19.35 11.36
C LEU A 438 -25.58 20.70 11.37
N ASN A 439 -24.61 20.85 12.27
CA ASN A 439 -23.83 22.08 12.39
C ASN A 439 -22.58 22.04 11.49
N LEU A 440 -22.33 23.12 10.75
CA LEU A 440 -21.19 23.26 9.85
C LEU A 440 -19.83 23.03 10.55
N GLU A 441 -19.64 23.56 11.75
CA GLU A 441 -18.37 23.45 12.47
C GLU A 441 -18.14 22.02 13.00
N ASP A 442 -19.21 21.30 13.37
CA ASP A 442 -19.10 19.89 13.73
C ASP A 442 -18.75 19.02 12.51
N ILE A 443 -19.29 19.33 11.32
CA ILE A 443 -18.92 18.69 10.06
C ILE A 443 -17.44 18.93 9.75
N LYS A 444 -16.98 20.19 9.81
CA LYS A 444 -15.57 20.52 9.56
C LYS A 444 -14.64 19.76 10.49
N ARG A 445 -14.92 19.80 11.80
CA ARG A 445 -14.16 19.09 12.84
C ARG A 445 -14.15 17.58 12.64
N ALA A 446 -15.24 17.00 12.17
CA ALA A 446 -15.29 15.57 11.85
C ALA A 446 -14.41 15.24 10.63
N GLY A 447 -14.49 16.05 9.57
CA GLY A 447 -13.65 15.87 8.39
C GLY A 447 -12.15 15.99 8.71
N GLU A 448 -11.73 16.96 9.54
CA GLU A 448 -10.33 17.10 9.99
C GLU A 448 -9.78 15.88 10.74
N ARG A 449 -10.67 15.06 11.31
CA ARG A 449 -10.34 13.83 12.06
C ARG A 449 -10.64 12.57 11.28
N LEU A 450 -11.11 12.71 10.03
CA LEU A 450 -11.49 11.58 9.21
C LEU A 450 -10.24 10.78 8.84
N MET A 451 -10.29 9.48 9.11
CA MET A 451 -9.18 8.58 8.83
C MET A 451 -9.13 8.28 7.33
N LEU A 452 -8.09 8.80 6.68
CA LEU A 452 -7.75 8.49 5.31
C LEU A 452 -7.04 7.14 5.20
N GLN A 453 -7.14 6.52 4.02
CA GLN A 453 -6.36 5.36 3.65
C GLN A 453 -4.87 5.67 3.79
N ASP A 454 -4.11 4.70 4.28
CA ASP A 454 -2.68 4.91 4.51
C ASP A 454 -1.95 5.30 3.21
N GLY A 455 -1.07 6.31 3.30
CA GLY A 455 -0.37 6.89 2.15
C GLY A 455 -1.15 7.90 1.32
N CYS A 456 -2.49 7.98 1.45
CA CYS A 456 -3.36 8.87 0.65
C CYS A 456 -3.00 10.35 0.80
N ILE A 457 -2.90 10.85 2.04
CA ILE A 457 -2.59 12.26 2.27
C ILE A 457 -1.17 12.62 1.79
N ASN A 458 -0.21 11.71 2.00
CA ASN A 458 1.17 11.89 1.57
C ASN A 458 1.28 11.98 0.05
N PHE A 459 0.50 11.17 -0.68
CA PHE A 459 0.42 11.25 -2.14
C PHE A 459 0.00 12.64 -2.63
N PHE A 460 -1.12 13.17 -2.10
CA PHE A 460 -1.59 14.51 -2.49
C PHE A 460 -0.67 15.63 -2.00
N GLN A 461 -0.06 15.49 -0.82
CA GLN A 461 0.94 16.43 -0.32
C GLN A 461 2.19 16.46 -1.21
N THR A 462 2.66 15.32 -1.70
CA THR A 462 3.78 15.30 -2.65
C THR A 462 3.41 16.01 -3.94
N LEU A 463 2.19 15.80 -4.47
CA LEU A 463 1.74 16.46 -5.70
C LEU A 463 1.58 17.98 -5.56
N LEU A 464 1.03 18.44 -4.44
CA LEU A 464 0.59 19.83 -4.27
C LEU A 464 1.60 20.69 -3.49
N LEU A 465 2.29 20.15 -2.48
CA LEU A 465 3.17 20.91 -1.57
C LEU A 465 4.66 20.81 -1.89
N ARG A 466 5.13 19.70 -2.46
CA ARG A 466 6.54 19.58 -2.88
C ARG A 466 6.80 20.31 -4.22
N LYS A 467 6.66 21.64 -4.14
CA LYS A 467 7.16 22.78 -4.95
C LYS A 467 7.20 22.69 -6.49
N LYS A 468 6.59 23.72 -7.11
CA LYS A 468 6.96 24.49 -8.33
C LYS A 468 7.18 23.77 -9.67
N ASN A 469 7.41 22.46 -9.70
CA ASN A 469 7.81 21.72 -10.90
C ASN A 469 6.85 20.58 -11.27
N LEU A 470 5.79 20.35 -10.47
CA LEU A 470 4.75 19.38 -10.79
C LEU A 470 3.64 20.04 -11.60
N ASN A 471 3.66 19.88 -12.92
CA ASN A 471 2.61 20.36 -13.83
C ASN A 471 1.38 19.44 -13.74
N ALA A 472 0.75 19.39 -12.57
CA ALA A 472 -0.38 18.52 -12.29
C ALA A 472 -1.57 19.28 -11.70
N ASP A 473 -2.76 18.90 -12.13
CA ASP A 473 -4.02 19.35 -11.56
C ASP A 473 -4.69 18.19 -10.81
N VAL A 474 -5.13 18.44 -9.59
CA VAL A 474 -5.79 17.42 -8.76
C VAL A 474 -7.24 17.82 -8.50
N HIS A 475 -8.14 16.90 -8.81
CA HIS A 475 -9.58 17.04 -8.66
C HIS A 475 -10.15 15.89 -7.84
N VAL A 476 -11.04 16.20 -6.91
CA VAL A 476 -11.86 15.20 -6.21
C VAL A 476 -13.26 15.27 -6.80
N LEU A 477 -13.75 14.16 -7.35
CA LEU A 477 -15.13 14.03 -7.82
C LEU A 477 -15.85 13.08 -6.88
N SER A 478 -16.94 13.51 -6.24
CA SER A 478 -17.65 12.67 -5.28
C SER A 478 -19.13 13.02 -5.22
N TYR A 479 -19.99 12.00 -5.06
CA TYR A 479 -21.42 12.20 -4.78
C TYR A 479 -21.71 12.47 -3.31
N CYS A 480 -20.68 12.58 -2.46
CA CYS A 480 -20.83 12.95 -1.05
C CYS A 480 -21.79 14.12 -0.92
N TRP A 481 -22.70 14.02 0.06
CA TRP A 481 -23.74 15.03 0.26
C TRP A 481 -23.20 16.39 0.72
N CYS A 482 -21.96 16.46 1.21
CA CYS A 482 -21.38 17.66 1.80
C CYS A 482 -19.90 17.85 1.42
N GLY A 483 -19.64 18.78 0.50
CA GLY A 483 -18.29 19.16 0.08
C GLY A 483 -17.43 19.76 1.20
N ASP A 484 -18.03 20.39 2.21
CA ASP A 484 -17.29 20.93 3.36
C ASP A 484 -16.59 19.84 4.18
N LEU A 485 -17.19 18.64 4.28
CA LEU A 485 -16.55 17.50 4.93
C LEU A 485 -15.28 17.10 4.18
N ILE A 486 -15.34 17.01 2.84
CA ILE A 486 -14.20 16.64 2.00
C ILE A 486 -13.08 17.69 2.14
N ARG A 487 -13.44 18.98 2.00
CA ARG A 487 -12.48 20.09 2.10
C ARG A 487 -11.79 20.13 3.47
N SER A 488 -12.53 19.91 4.56
CA SER A 488 -11.93 19.89 5.90
C SER A 488 -11.05 18.67 6.15
N THR A 489 -11.35 17.51 5.55
CA THR A 489 -10.45 16.35 5.57
C THR A 489 -9.07 16.65 5.01
N PHE A 490 -9.00 17.31 3.85
CA PHE A 490 -7.73 17.70 3.25
C PHE A 490 -7.06 18.91 3.92
N SER A 491 -7.80 19.69 4.71
CA SER A 491 -7.26 20.80 5.50
C SER A 491 -6.26 20.32 6.57
N SER A 492 -6.50 19.14 7.17
CA SER A 492 -5.58 18.52 8.14
C SER A 492 -4.18 18.26 7.56
N GLY A 493 -4.10 18.01 6.25
CA GLY A 493 -2.85 17.84 5.52
C GLY A 493 -2.29 19.12 4.90
N GLY A 494 -2.89 20.29 5.17
CA GLY A 494 -2.48 21.57 4.60
C GLY A 494 -2.82 21.74 3.12
N LEU A 495 -3.87 21.07 2.63
CA LEU A 495 -4.24 21.02 1.20
C LEU A 495 -5.56 21.75 0.85
N SER A 496 -6.19 22.42 1.82
CA SER A 496 -7.54 23.00 1.69
C SER A 496 -7.73 23.89 0.45
N ASP A 497 -6.75 24.74 0.16
CA ASP A 497 -6.87 25.79 -0.86
C ASP A 497 -6.37 25.33 -2.25
N GLN A 498 -5.83 24.12 -2.33
CA GLN A 498 -5.21 23.59 -3.55
C GLN A 498 -6.01 22.43 -4.16
N MET A 499 -6.82 21.74 -3.35
CA MET A 499 -7.64 20.63 -3.81
C MET A 499 -8.94 21.12 -4.46
N LYS A 500 -9.16 20.80 -5.73
CA LYS A 500 -10.39 21.15 -6.45
C LYS A 500 -11.48 20.11 -6.18
N VAL A 501 -12.32 20.36 -5.18
CA VAL A 501 -13.40 19.45 -4.77
C VAL A 501 -14.69 19.74 -5.54
N HIS A 502 -15.23 18.72 -6.18
CA HIS A 502 -16.51 18.73 -6.90
C HIS A 502 -17.45 17.71 -6.24
N ALA A 503 -18.35 18.21 -5.41
CA ALA A 503 -19.33 17.40 -4.68
C ALA A 503 -20.62 18.19 -4.46
N ASN A 504 -21.64 17.53 -3.90
CA ASN A 504 -22.84 18.22 -3.45
C ASN A 504 -22.53 19.12 -2.24
N GLU A 505 -23.42 20.06 -1.96
CA GLU A 505 -23.29 20.94 -0.79
C GLU A 505 -24.57 20.90 0.03
N PHE A 506 -24.47 21.06 1.35
CA PHE A 506 -25.67 21.31 2.15
C PHE A 506 -26.16 22.74 1.98
N LYS A 507 -27.47 22.92 2.08
CA LYS A 507 -28.07 24.24 2.23
C LYS A 507 -28.18 24.58 3.71
N TYR A 508 -27.60 25.71 4.09
CA TYR A 508 -27.55 26.18 5.48
C TYR A 508 -28.49 27.34 5.74
N GLU A 509 -29.08 27.36 6.94
CA GLU A 509 -29.62 28.55 7.60
C GLU A 509 -28.66 28.91 8.74
N GLU A 510 -28.01 30.06 8.64
CA GLU A 510 -26.85 30.42 9.47
C GLU A 510 -25.75 29.34 9.40
N SER A 511 -25.58 28.56 10.47
CA SER A 511 -24.60 27.46 10.55
C SER A 511 -25.24 26.07 10.59
N LEU A 512 -26.56 25.97 10.48
CA LEU A 512 -27.31 24.72 10.60
C LEU A 512 -27.84 24.26 9.24
N CYS A 513 -27.64 22.99 8.92
CA CYS A 513 -28.16 22.37 7.71
C CYS A 513 -29.70 22.37 7.76
N THR A 514 -30.32 22.82 6.68
CA THR A 514 -31.79 22.83 6.52
C THR A 514 -32.37 21.42 6.33
N GLY A 515 -31.52 20.44 6.01
CA GLY A 515 -31.90 19.09 5.56
C GLY A 515 -31.81 18.94 4.04
N GLU A 516 -31.72 20.05 3.30
CA GLU A 516 -31.64 20.06 1.84
C GLU A 516 -30.20 19.94 1.32
N ILE A 517 -30.07 19.27 0.17
CA ILE A 517 -28.81 19.11 -0.56
C ILE A 517 -28.88 19.94 -1.84
N VAL A 518 -27.86 20.77 -2.07
CA VAL A 518 -27.57 21.40 -3.36
C VAL A 518 -26.90 20.36 -4.25
N LYS A 519 -27.71 19.78 -5.13
CA LYS A 519 -27.40 18.67 -6.01
C LYS A 519 -26.53 19.13 -7.20
N LYS A 520 -25.21 19.03 -7.05
CA LYS A 520 -24.23 19.35 -8.10
C LYS A 520 -23.75 18.11 -8.86
N MET A 521 -23.65 16.97 -8.16
CA MET A 521 -23.18 15.70 -8.71
C MET A 521 -23.77 14.56 -7.88
N GLU A 522 -24.74 13.83 -8.42
CA GLU A 522 -25.49 12.82 -7.64
C GLU A 522 -25.30 11.40 -8.16
N SER A 523 -24.75 11.23 -9.36
CA SER A 523 -24.83 9.97 -10.07
C SER A 523 -23.63 9.64 -10.97
N PRO A 524 -23.41 8.35 -11.31
CA PRO A 524 -22.43 7.87 -12.30
C PRO A 524 -22.33 8.72 -13.57
N ILE A 525 -23.48 9.12 -14.13
CA ILE A 525 -23.55 9.95 -15.33
C ILE A 525 -23.11 11.39 -15.05
N ASP A 526 -23.50 11.98 -13.91
CA ASP A 526 -23.07 13.33 -13.55
C ASP A 526 -21.55 13.41 -13.34
N LYS A 527 -20.92 12.37 -12.77
CA LYS A 527 -19.47 12.35 -12.55
C LYS A 527 -18.68 12.32 -13.83
N VAL A 528 -19.07 11.47 -14.78
CA VAL A 528 -18.37 11.39 -16.06
C VAL A 528 -18.60 12.65 -16.90
N GLN A 529 -19.77 13.27 -16.77
CA GLN A 529 -20.02 14.58 -17.35
C GLN A 529 -19.11 15.65 -16.72
N ALA A 530 -19.02 15.74 -15.40
CA ALA A 530 -18.13 16.67 -14.71
C ALA A 530 -16.65 16.44 -15.07
N PHE A 531 -16.22 15.17 -15.12
CA PHE A 531 -14.89 14.78 -15.60
C PHE A 531 -14.62 15.33 -17.00
N SER A 532 -15.53 15.07 -17.94
CA SER A 532 -15.45 15.57 -19.32
C SER A 532 -15.43 17.11 -19.40
N GLU A 533 -16.27 17.80 -18.64
CA GLU A 533 -16.35 19.26 -18.61
C GLU A 533 -15.04 19.89 -18.08
N ILE A 534 -14.46 19.33 -17.02
CA ILE A 534 -13.16 19.77 -16.48
C ILE A 534 -12.06 19.59 -17.53
N LEU A 535 -12.06 18.47 -18.25
CA LEU A 535 -11.13 18.22 -19.36
C LEU A 535 -11.33 19.19 -20.53
N GLN A 536 -12.55 19.68 -20.77
CA GLN A 536 -12.83 20.68 -21.82
C GLN A 536 -12.44 22.10 -21.39
N GLN A 537 -12.72 22.49 -20.15
CA GLN A 537 -12.40 23.82 -19.61
C GLN A 537 -10.89 24.05 -19.48
N SER A 538 -10.13 23.01 -19.13
CA SER A 538 -8.67 23.06 -19.16
C SER A 538 -8.09 23.23 -20.57
N CYS A 539 -8.89 23.05 -21.63
CA CYS A 539 -8.48 23.20 -23.02
C CYS A 539 -8.82 24.56 -23.66
N SER A 540 -9.63 25.40 -23.01
CA SER A 540 -10.11 26.67 -23.57
C SER A 540 -9.26 27.88 -23.16
N GLY A 541 -8.27 27.70 -22.28
CA GLY A 541 -7.28 28.71 -21.92
C GLY A 541 -5.95 28.52 -22.66
N ASP A 542 -5.62 29.50 -23.50
CA ASP A 542 -4.34 29.68 -24.22
C ASP A 542 -4.11 28.76 -25.45
N GLY A 543 -3.89 29.41 -26.59
CA GLY A 543 -4.05 28.88 -27.96
C GLY A 543 -2.91 27.99 -28.47
N ASP A 544 -2.53 26.95 -27.74
CA ASP A 544 -1.55 25.98 -28.22
C ASP A 544 -2.16 24.58 -28.35
N GLU A 545 -2.58 24.17 -29.56
CA GLU A 545 -2.99 22.79 -29.88
C GLU A 545 -1.95 21.74 -29.42
N ARG A 546 -0.69 22.17 -29.22
CA ARG A 546 0.40 21.35 -28.70
C ARG A 546 0.25 20.96 -27.22
N ARG A 547 -0.47 21.74 -26.39
CA ARG A 547 -0.80 21.39 -25.00
C ARG A 547 -1.85 20.28 -24.93
N LYS A 548 -2.85 20.27 -25.83
CA LYS A 548 -3.87 19.19 -25.91
C LYS A 548 -3.24 17.81 -26.17
N LYS A 549 -2.17 17.74 -26.97
CA LYS A 549 -1.48 16.48 -27.32
C LYS A 549 -0.57 15.90 -26.24
N LYS A 550 -0.38 16.59 -25.10
CA LYS A 550 0.55 16.14 -24.04
C LYS A 550 -0.09 16.04 -22.65
N ARG A 551 -1.41 16.04 -22.58
CA ARG A 551 -2.14 15.79 -21.34
C ARG A 551 -2.29 14.28 -21.14
N LEU A 552 -2.06 13.84 -19.91
CA LEU A 552 -2.34 12.50 -19.47
C LEU A 552 -3.34 12.54 -18.31
N THR A 553 -4.38 11.73 -18.38
CA THR A 553 -5.45 11.69 -17.38
C THR A 553 -5.38 10.42 -16.54
N VAL A 554 -5.46 10.57 -15.22
CA VAL A 554 -5.50 9.46 -14.27
C VAL A 554 -6.75 9.59 -13.44
N TYR A 555 -7.52 8.52 -13.32
CA TYR A 555 -8.66 8.46 -12.42
C TYR A 555 -8.47 7.34 -11.42
N ILE A 556 -8.68 7.64 -10.13
CA ILE A 556 -8.56 6.71 -9.02
C ILE A 556 -9.93 6.55 -8.36
N GLY A 557 -10.45 5.33 -8.25
CA GLY A 557 -11.75 5.06 -7.63
C GLY A 557 -11.89 3.63 -7.13
N ASP A 558 -12.98 3.32 -6.45
CA ASP A 558 -13.21 2.01 -5.82
C ASP A 558 -14.53 1.34 -6.25
N SER A 559 -15.41 2.05 -6.96
CA SER A 559 -16.81 1.67 -7.06
C SER A 559 -17.43 1.62 -8.46
N VAL A 560 -18.62 1.01 -8.55
CA VAL A 560 -19.40 0.93 -9.80
C VAL A 560 -19.67 2.33 -10.36
N GLY A 561 -19.89 3.31 -9.49
CA GLY A 561 -20.17 4.69 -9.89
C GLY A 561 -18.97 5.44 -10.45
N ASP A 562 -17.77 4.86 -10.38
CA ASP A 562 -16.54 5.38 -10.96
C ASP A 562 -16.22 4.79 -12.32
N LEU A 563 -16.88 3.69 -12.72
CA LEU A 563 -16.48 2.88 -13.89
C LEU A 563 -16.32 3.70 -15.17
N LEU A 564 -17.22 4.65 -15.43
CA LEU A 564 -17.13 5.49 -16.62
C LEU A 564 -15.92 6.41 -16.60
N CYS A 565 -15.67 7.09 -15.48
CA CYS A 565 -14.50 7.96 -15.35
C CYS A 565 -13.19 7.16 -15.37
N LEU A 566 -13.17 6.01 -14.69
CA LEU A 566 -12.06 5.06 -14.72
C LEU A 566 -11.72 4.63 -16.15
N LEU A 567 -12.74 4.33 -16.95
CA LEU A 567 -12.55 3.87 -18.33
C LEU A 567 -12.23 5.01 -19.30
N GLU A 568 -12.75 6.22 -19.07
CA GLU A 568 -12.47 7.38 -19.93
C GLU A 568 -11.08 7.97 -19.70
N ALA A 569 -10.54 7.88 -18.49
CA ALA A 569 -9.18 8.28 -18.19
C ALA A 569 -8.15 7.42 -18.95
N ASP A 570 -7.01 8.01 -19.29
CA ASP A 570 -5.91 7.31 -19.95
C ASP A 570 -5.35 6.18 -19.09
N VAL A 571 -5.39 6.39 -17.77
CA VAL A 571 -5.10 5.39 -16.75
C VAL A 571 -6.20 5.38 -15.69
N GLY A 572 -7.04 4.35 -15.72
CA GLY A 572 -8.01 4.06 -14.66
C GLY A 572 -7.42 3.13 -13.60
N ILE A 573 -7.32 3.60 -12.36
CA ILE A 573 -6.79 2.85 -11.22
C ILE A 573 -7.92 2.54 -10.24
N VAL A 574 -8.16 1.26 -9.99
CA VAL A 574 -9.10 0.77 -9.00
C VAL A 574 -8.37 0.47 -7.70
N VAL A 575 -8.83 1.08 -6.60
CA VAL A 575 -8.38 0.76 -5.25
C VAL A 575 -9.44 -0.07 -4.54
N GLY A 576 -9.01 -1.02 -3.71
CA GLY A 576 -9.91 -1.84 -2.92
C GLY A 576 -10.50 -3.06 -3.66
N SER A 577 -11.53 -3.66 -3.07
CA SER A 577 -12.00 -5.00 -3.41
C SER A 577 -13.50 -5.08 -3.71
N SER A 578 -14.10 -3.99 -4.21
CA SER A 578 -15.54 -3.94 -4.53
C SER A 578 -15.96 -5.06 -5.48
N SER A 579 -16.80 -5.98 -4.98
CA SER A 579 -17.29 -7.12 -5.78
C SER A 579 -18.27 -6.68 -6.86
N SER A 580 -19.13 -5.68 -6.56
CA SER A 580 -20.09 -5.13 -7.52
C SER A 580 -19.37 -4.45 -8.69
N LEU A 581 -18.31 -3.67 -8.42
CA LEU A 581 -17.48 -3.06 -9.48
C LEU A 581 -16.93 -4.13 -10.43
N ARG A 582 -16.39 -5.22 -9.88
CA ARG A 582 -15.83 -6.31 -10.69
C ARG A 582 -16.92 -7.08 -11.44
N ARG A 583 -18.07 -7.35 -10.81
CA ARG A 583 -19.21 -8.02 -11.45
C ARG A 583 -19.71 -7.22 -12.65
N VAL A 584 -20.01 -5.93 -12.45
CA VAL A 584 -20.49 -5.04 -13.51
C VAL A 584 -19.42 -4.86 -14.59
N GLY A 585 -18.19 -4.50 -14.22
CA GLY A 585 -17.11 -4.34 -15.19
C GLY A 585 -16.89 -5.59 -16.05
N ASN A 586 -16.73 -6.77 -15.42
CA ASN A 586 -16.53 -8.03 -16.14
C ASN A 586 -17.72 -8.38 -17.04
N HIS A 587 -18.95 -8.04 -16.63
CA HIS A 587 -20.15 -8.28 -17.42
C HIS A 587 -20.12 -7.53 -18.76
N PHE A 588 -19.57 -6.32 -18.75
CA PHE A 588 -19.42 -5.48 -19.94
C PHE A 588 -18.03 -5.58 -20.59
N GLY A 589 -17.27 -6.64 -20.27
CA GLY A 589 -16.00 -6.96 -20.92
C GLY A 589 -14.80 -6.13 -20.45
N VAL A 590 -14.91 -5.42 -19.31
CA VAL A 590 -13.76 -4.75 -18.67
C VAL A 590 -12.83 -5.79 -18.05
N LYS A 591 -11.52 -5.62 -18.23
CA LYS A 591 -10.47 -6.43 -17.63
C LYS A 591 -9.86 -5.68 -16.45
N PHE A 592 -9.73 -6.36 -15.32
CA PHE A 592 -9.02 -5.85 -14.15
C PHE A 592 -7.65 -6.51 -14.06
N VAL A 593 -6.59 -5.72 -14.17
CA VAL A 593 -5.20 -6.19 -14.19
C VAL A 593 -4.47 -5.60 -12.99
N PRO A 594 -3.71 -6.37 -12.19
CA PRO A 594 -2.87 -5.79 -11.15
C PRO A 594 -1.93 -4.71 -11.71
N LEU A 595 -1.80 -3.59 -11.02
CA LEU A 595 -1.15 -2.39 -11.56
C LEU A 595 0.30 -2.68 -11.98
N PHE A 596 1.12 -3.29 -11.12
CA PHE A 596 2.51 -3.61 -11.45
C PHE A 596 2.66 -4.51 -12.70
N PRO A 597 2.02 -5.70 -12.79
CA PRO A 597 2.02 -6.50 -14.02
C PRO A 597 1.53 -5.74 -15.25
N GLY A 598 0.47 -4.94 -15.09
CA GLY A 598 -0.06 -4.11 -16.16
C GLY A 598 0.96 -3.08 -16.69
N VAL A 599 1.76 -2.51 -15.79
CA VAL A 599 2.85 -1.57 -16.11
C VAL A 599 4.01 -2.27 -16.81
N VAL A 600 4.40 -3.46 -16.37
CA VAL A 600 5.45 -4.26 -17.02
C VAL A 600 5.05 -4.62 -18.46
N GLU A 601 3.81 -5.04 -18.68
CA GLU A 601 3.29 -5.30 -20.04
C GLU A 601 3.30 -4.03 -20.91
N LYS A 602 2.97 -2.87 -20.33
CA LYS A 602 3.08 -1.59 -21.04
C LYS A 602 4.52 -1.22 -21.37
N GLN A 603 5.46 -1.47 -20.47
CA GLN A 603 6.89 -1.30 -20.74
C GLN A 603 7.35 -2.25 -21.86
N LYS A 604 6.95 -3.53 -21.82
CA LYS A 604 7.31 -4.54 -22.84
C LYS A 604 6.85 -4.12 -24.24
N ALA A 605 5.66 -3.53 -24.33
CA ALA A 605 5.09 -3.02 -25.58
C ALA A 605 5.60 -1.62 -25.99
N TYR A 606 6.36 -0.93 -25.12
CA TYR A 606 6.78 0.45 -25.37
C TYR A 606 7.95 0.48 -26.37
N PRO A 607 7.76 1.10 -27.56
CA PRO A 607 8.75 1.03 -28.63
C PRO A 607 10.05 1.77 -28.27
N ALA A 608 11.18 1.18 -28.64
CA ALA A 608 12.51 1.75 -28.46
C ALA A 608 12.72 3.06 -29.25
N GLU A 609 12.03 3.21 -30.39
CA GLU A 609 12.14 4.37 -31.29
C GLU A 609 10.75 4.94 -31.61
N GLY A 610 10.39 6.06 -30.98
CA GLY A 610 9.29 6.94 -31.41
C GLY A 610 7.90 6.32 -31.52
N GLY A 611 7.19 6.18 -30.39
CA GLY A 611 5.75 5.88 -30.33
C GLY A 611 4.97 6.92 -29.52
N GLY A 612 3.64 6.91 -29.66
CA GLY A 612 2.73 7.69 -28.80
C GLY A 612 2.71 7.18 -27.35
N ASP A 613 1.94 7.86 -26.50
CA ASP A 613 1.75 7.47 -25.09
C ASP A 613 1.23 6.02 -25.00
N PRO A 614 1.84 5.12 -24.20
CA PRO A 614 1.36 3.73 -24.06
C PRO A 614 0.01 3.65 -23.34
N TRP A 615 -0.41 4.74 -22.70
CA TRP A 615 -1.66 4.88 -21.96
C TRP A 615 -2.76 5.46 -22.84
N LYS A 616 -3.97 4.89 -22.75
CA LYS A 616 -5.10 5.30 -23.58
C LYS A 616 -6.41 4.94 -22.89
N GLY A 617 -7.31 5.93 -22.83
CA GLY A 617 -8.67 5.74 -22.38
C GLY A 617 -9.47 4.80 -23.30
N LEU A 618 -10.57 4.29 -22.75
CA LEU A 618 -11.51 3.38 -23.40
C LEU A 618 -10.86 2.09 -23.93
N SER A 619 -9.76 1.66 -23.31
CA SER A 619 -9.08 0.40 -23.64
C SER A 619 -9.83 -0.84 -23.14
N GLY A 620 -10.78 -0.66 -22.21
CA GLY A 620 -11.43 -1.75 -21.49
C GLY A 620 -10.55 -2.42 -20.44
N VAL A 621 -9.38 -1.84 -20.12
CA VAL A 621 -8.47 -2.33 -19.07
C VAL A 621 -8.41 -1.32 -17.94
N LEU A 622 -8.65 -1.81 -16.72
CA LEU A 622 -8.48 -1.05 -15.48
C LEU A 622 -7.41 -1.70 -14.62
N TYR A 623 -6.61 -0.88 -13.95
CA TYR A 623 -5.48 -1.33 -13.15
C TYR A 623 -5.84 -1.39 -11.68
N THR A 624 -5.63 -2.51 -10.99
CA THR A 624 -5.95 -2.64 -9.57
C THR A 624 -4.71 -2.41 -8.72
N ALA A 625 -4.75 -1.44 -7.82
CA ALA A 625 -3.68 -1.15 -6.87
C ALA A 625 -4.03 -1.70 -5.47
N SER A 626 -3.01 -2.19 -4.78
CA SER A 626 -3.09 -2.65 -3.39
C SER A 626 -3.22 -1.53 -2.37
N GLY A 627 -2.86 -0.29 -2.74
CA GLY A 627 -3.01 0.90 -1.92
C GLY A 627 -2.29 2.12 -2.49
N TRP A 628 -2.35 3.23 -1.75
CA TRP A 628 -1.82 4.52 -2.20
C TRP A 628 -0.29 4.56 -2.35
N SER A 629 0.47 3.73 -1.63
CA SER A 629 1.92 3.63 -1.83
C SER A 629 2.28 3.08 -3.22
N GLU A 630 1.51 2.11 -3.73
CA GLU A 630 1.70 1.57 -5.08
C GLU A 630 1.36 2.61 -6.15
N ILE A 631 0.26 3.35 -5.94
CA ILE A 631 -0.15 4.46 -6.80
C ILE A 631 0.91 5.56 -6.81
N HIS A 632 1.45 5.90 -5.64
CA HIS A 632 2.50 6.90 -5.49
C HIS A 632 3.76 6.48 -6.25
N ALA A 633 4.22 5.26 -6.03
CA ALA A 633 5.40 4.71 -6.69
C ALA A 633 5.24 4.69 -8.22
N PHE A 634 4.07 4.29 -8.71
CA PHE A 634 3.74 4.30 -10.14
C PHE A 634 3.70 5.72 -10.74
N LEU A 635 2.98 6.64 -10.10
CA LEU A 635 2.71 7.96 -10.67
C LEU A 635 3.87 8.92 -10.49
N ILE A 636 4.45 8.98 -9.30
CA ILE A 636 5.39 10.02 -8.89
C ILE A 636 6.82 9.47 -8.76
N GLY A 637 6.96 8.21 -8.33
CA GLY A 637 8.26 7.64 -7.94
C GLY A 637 8.57 7.87 -6.45
N SER A 638 9.81 7.56 -6.04
CA SER A 638 10.26 7.57 -4.63
C SER A 638 10.61 8.95 -4.07
#